data_AF-A0A842N610-F1
#
_entry.id   AF-A0A842N610-F1
#
_cell.length_a   1.000
_cell.length_b   1.000
_cell.length_c   1.000
_cell.angle_alpha   90.00
_cell.angle_beta   90.00
_cell.angle_gamma   90.00
#
_symmetry.space_group_name_H-M   'P 1'
#
loop_
_entity.id
_entity.type
_entity.pdbx_description
1 polymer ?
#
loop_
_entity_poly.entity_id
_entity_poly.type
_entity_poly.pdbx_seq_one_letter_code
_entity_poly.pdbx_strand_id
1 'polypeptide(L)'
;MRDESGTPIEGAEVFIYLGNNFQGTTDSDRDGAFEFEAEPETTYTLYIKADKERTPGYDYIPSRSIVSHGQSANIILRQGGSLAFGGDIQFIDSENLPTSFVYAILEPATGKVIEVDGLPLIFGSDPNSLTQMMTLSEDIIVVPADTPFQIQVNATVLIDKTVETRSLIVSESPGLETNQGGEIRLDIRKYSLPQNIEVLEELIETLVGTLRDMGSMGFYLAVEQGMTESADRFLAEATPLLLDGMYVESFDALKLGYIQASQAQYHLSSMVKDASLSVFTLIVFLTVSSTIVAFILTNRIAVKALGSVFLAVLALIILFLTFPGSTMVSLESYIQVGLASIVISLTLAVIAPRFMRARGSDGYLPVRNIVVPIFSIAKRNIRRRKLRFAFTLLSLTVLVMSFVSLTSFSNGYGLVVSRVSGHASHVDSVLIRSQGYTQIEPISIPSREIESGWLDRQPESVAVSPKVENTPTLRAPYSLGGARVFGVLGIDPDQEKFITPIGDALQEGALPSTSGIVISEALKSELDVGLGYTLYLNDQPLIVEGVMDDRAIRALKEIDGSSYLPSKLVNTDPLGERPQIVVELCEPSEFVIVHYSTALSLALTGITRIAVSVGPGYDAGVFAERLALERGYLAWSSSPEGIHLASLGSFFEGKGMPLLVPWAIVVLNVVLTMLNSMFERREEIHILSSVGLNPAQIAAIFMSEAAIVGFAAGGLGYLGGLGVYKGLAFFGLALEVRQKVSAFWSLASIGIAMTAVFMGAYVALRSSIVITPSLMRRWRMEKSDVKYFEPFEMRVPVRFLQAEMGGYADYMLQALRRLETHPTRSTSSIKTQDLDDGGMRIDFVYKSPGSLAENFFTKNTLLIEMGAEEDEMSVRLRCSADREWAHVAGSLIRMISMRWSTTKRAPTDR
;
A
#
# COMPACT_ATOMS: atom_id res chain seq x y z
N MET A 1 37.56 51.03 -1.12
CA MET A 1 37.60 49.72 -0.45
C MET A 1 39.03 49.32 -0.25
N ARG A 2 39.39 48.92 0.97
CA ARG A 2 40.73 48.47 1.31
C ARG A 2 40.65 47.24 2.21
N ASP A 3 41.71 46.44 2.23
CA ASP A 3 41.87 45.43 3.27
C ASP A 3 42.34 46.05 4.59
N GLU A 4 42.46 45.23 5.64
CA GLU A 4 42.95 45.65 6.96
C GLU A 4 44.39 46.18 6.95
N SER A 5 45.18 45.85 5.92
CA SER A 5 46.54 46.39 5.72
C SER A 5 46.55 47.74 5.00
N GLY A 6 45.39 48.22 4.54
CA GLY A 6 45.23 49.46 3.78
C GLY A 6 45.46 49.31 2.28
N THR A 7 45.60 48.09 1.77
CA THR A 7 45.78 47.81 0.34
C THR A 7 44.43 47.91 -0.39
N PRO A 8 44.34 48.63 -1.54
CA PRO A 8 43.14 48.65 -2.35
C PRO A 8 42.75 47.26 -2.85
N ILE A 9 41.45 46.98 -2.93
CA ILE A 9 40.91 45.72 -3.45
C ILE A 9 40.23 46.00 -4.80
N GLU A 10 40.81 45.49 -5.88
CA GLU A 10 40.26 45.54 -7.24
C GLU A 10 39.25 44.40 -7.45
N GLY A 11 38.14 44.67 -8.13
CA GLY A 11 37.15 43.64 -8.48
C GLY A 11 36.24 43.17 -7.33
N ALA A 12 36.09 43.97 -6.27
CA ALA A 12 35.10 43.67 -5.23
C ALA A 12 33.69 43.98 -5.74
N GLU A 13 32.81 42.98 -5.74
CA GLU A 13 31.42 43.10 -6.14
C GLU A 13 30.60 43.79 -5.04
N VAL A 14 29.84 44.81 -5.43
CA VAL A 14 29.01 45.65 -4.56
C VAL A 14 27.54 45.48 -4.95
N PHE A 15 26.75 44.92 -4.06
CA PHE A 15 25.31 44.76 -4.22
C PHE A 15 24.58 45.93 -3.56
N ILE A 16 23.80 46.67 -4.35
CA ILE A 16 23.15 47.91 -3.93
C ILE A 16 21.66 47.63 -3.66
N TYR A 17 21.22 47.94 -2.44
CA TYR A 17 19.83 47.77 -2.01
C TYR A 17 19.22 49.08 -1.52
N LEU A 18 17.94 49.28 -1.86
CA LEU A 18 17.09 50.33 -1.31
C LEU A 18 16.00 49.68 -0.44
N GLY A 19 16.14 49.78 0.89
CA GLY A 19 15.37 48.93 1.79
C GLY A 19 15.70 47.46 1.54
N ASN A 20 14.69 46.64 1.23
CA ASN A 20 14.87 45.23 0.82
C ASN A 20 14.87 45.03 -0.71
N ASN A 21 14.78 46.11 -1.50
CA ASN A 21 14.71 46.01 -2.96
C ASN A 21 16.11 46.12 -3.58
N PHE A 22 16.54 45.06 -4.26
CA PHE A 22 17.78 45.03 -5.03
C PHE A 22 17.71 46.04 -6.20
N GLN A 23 18.74 46.88 -6.33
CA GLN A 23 18.83 47.93 -7.37
C GLN A 23 19.84 47.59 -8.47
N GLY A 24 20.87 46.82 -8.14
CA GLY A 24 21.92 46.43 -9.09
C GLY A 24 23.24 46.10 -8.41
N THR A 25 24.24 45.79 -9.24
CA THR A 25 25.62 45.50 -8.83
C THR A 25 26.60 46.43 -9.54
N THR A 26 27.73 46.71 -8.87
CA THR A 26 28.89 47.41 -9.44
C THR A 26 30.18 46.81 -8.86
N ASP A 27 31.32 47.04 -9.51
CA ASP A 27 32.61 46.48 -9.10
C ASP A 27 33.60 47.57 -8.72
N SER A 28 34.52 47.28 -7.81
CA SER A 28 35.61 48.21 -7.49
C SER A 28 36.71 48.22 -8.57
N ASP A 29 37.25 49.41 -8.83
CA ASP A 29 38.39 49.62 -9.72
C ASP A 29 39.74 49.29 -9.05
N ARG A 30 40.85 49.56 -9.75
CA ARG A 30 42.23 49.32 -9.30
C ARG A 30 42.62 50.06 -8.02
N ASP A 31 41.98 51.20 -7.75
CA ASP A 31 42.19 51.99 -6.54
C ASP A 31 41.19 51.60 -5.44
N GLY A 32 40.38 50.56 -5.69
CA GLY A 32 39.33 50.07 -4.81
C GLY A 32 38.15 51.04 -4.73
N ALA A 33 38.00 51.97 -5.67
CA ALA A 33 36.87 52.90 -5.75
C ALA A 33 35.73 52.31 -6.59
N PHE A 34 34.51 52.72 -6.30
CA PHE A 34 33.31 52.36 -7.06
C PHE A 34 32.35 53.56 -7.04
N GLU A 35 31.53 53.66 -8.08
CA GLU A 35 30.51 54.70 -8.19
C GLU A 35 29.18 54.07 -8.62
N PHE A 36 28.07 54.63 -8.14
CA PHE A 36 26.73 54.27 -8.57
C PHE A 36 25.81 55.47 -8.53
N GLU A 37 24.76 55.45 -9.35
CA GLU A 37 23.76 56.51 -9.38
C GLU A 37 22.81 56.35 -8.18
N ALA A 38 22.76 57.37 -7.32
CA ALA A 38 21.93 57.40 -6.12
C ALA A 38 20.86 58.49 -6.22
N GLU A 39 19.61 58.14 -5.93
CA GLU A 39 18.50 59.08 -5.87
C GLU A 39 18.70 60.13 -4.75
N PRO A 40 18.31 61.40 -4.97
CA PRO A 40 18.43 62.45 -3.95
C PRO A 40 17.73 62.07 -2.64
N GLU A 41 18.31 62.47 -1.50
CA GLU A 41 17.76 62.22 -0.14
C GLU A 41 17.53 60.73 0.21
N THR A 42 18.08 59.80 -0.57
CA THR A 42 17.84 58.37 -0.39
C THR A 42 19.04 57.70 0.29
N THR A 43 18.76 56.67 1.09
CA THR A 43 19.79 55.88 1.80
C THR A 43 19.83 54.46 1.25
N TYR A 44 21.03 54.03 0.87
CA TYR A 44 21.28 52.72 0.28
C TYR A 44 22.05 51.83 1.27
N THR A 45 21.76 50.53 1.23
CA THR A 45 22.56 49.51 1.91
C THR A 45 23.40 48.80 0.86
N LEU A 46 24.71 48.75 1.11
CA LEU A 46 25.69 48.12 0.24
C LEU A 46 26.17 46.84 0.91
N TYR A 47 26.08 45.72 0.20
CA TYR A 47 26.72 44.46 0.60
C TYR A 47 27.91 44.21 -0.33
N ILE A 48 29.06 43.90 0.25
CA ILE A 48 30.32 43.82 -0.48
C ILE A 48 30.90 42.42 -0.32
N LYS A 49 31.18 41.74 -1.43
CA LYS A 49 32.02 40.52 -1.45
C LYS A 49 33.26 40.78 -2.28
N ALA A 50 34.36 40.16 -1.87
CA ALA A 50 35.60 40.17 -2.63
C ALA A 50 36.30 38.83 -2.45
N ASP A 51 37.00 38.40 -3.48
CA ASP A 51 37.81 37.19 -3.45
C ASP A 51 39.01 37.36 -4.38
N LYS A 52 40.08 36.59 -4.19
CA LYS A 52 41.19 36.52 -5.14
C LYS A 52 41.14 35.19 -5.87
N GLU A 53 41.14 35.22 -7.20
CA GLU A 53 41.11 34.00 -8.03
C GLU A 53 42.25 32.98 -7.79
N ARG A 54 43.27 33.33 -6.99
CA ARG A 54 44.44 32.47 -6.74
C ARG A 54 44.33 31.59 -5.50
N THR A 55 43.35 31.82 -4.64
CA THR A 55 43.12 31.06 -3.40
C THR A 55 41.99 30.06 -3.60
N PRO A 56 41.99 28.94 -2.86
CA PRO A 56 40.94 27.92 -2.97
C PRO A 56 39.58 28.38 -2.39
N GLY A 57 39.58 29.32 -1.43
CA GLY A 57 38.37 29.90 -0.86
C GLY A 57 38.42 31.42 -0.77
N TYR A 58 37.31 32.00 -0.29
CA TYR A 58 37.11 33.44 -0.14
C TYR A 58 38.16 34.10 0.76
N ASP A 59 38.91 35.07 0.23
CA ASP A 59 39.90 35.86 0.98
C ASP A 59 39.32 36.87 1.98
N TYR A 60 38.06 37.27 1.79
CA TYR A 60 37.46 38.37 2.53
C TYR A 60 36.06 38.01 3.02
N ILE A 61 35.74 38.39 4.25
CA ILE A 61 34.40 38.23 4.82
C ILE A 61 33.46 39.26 4.18
N PRO A 62 32.22 38.89 3.82
CA PRO A 62 31.20 39.85 3.43
C PRO A 62 31.05 40.99 4.44
N SER A 63 30.97 42.22 3.94
CA SER A 63 30.76 43.41 4.77
C SER A 63 29.54 44.20 4.31
N ARG A 64 28.99 45.01 5.22
CA ARG A 64 27.85 45.89 4.97
C ARG A 64 28.24 47.34 5.21
N SER A 65 27.82 48.22 4.31
CA SER A 65 27.90 49.67 4.51
C SER A 65 26.55 50.35 4.22
N ILE A 66 26.30 51.48 4.86
CA ILE A 66 25.09 52.28 4.62
C ILE A 66 25.54 53.65 4.13
N VAL A 67 25.02 54.08 2.98
CA VAL A 67 25.45 55.31 2.30
C VAL A 67 24.24 56.15 1.93
N SER A 68 24.25 57.43 2.34
CA SER A 68 23.26 58.41 1.90
C SER A 68 23.77 59.24 0.72
N HIS A 69 22.84 59.78 -0.07
CA HIS A 69 23.17 60.63 -1.22
C HIS A 69 24.22 61.70 -0.90
N GLY A 70 25.30 61.75 -1.69
CA GLY A 70 26.40 62.72 -1.54
C GLY A 70 27.45 62.38 -0.47
N GLN A 71 27.36 61.22 0.19
CA GLN A 71 28.38 60.75 1.15
C GLN A 71 29.30 59.69 0.52
N SER A 72 30.57 59.68 0.95
CA SER A 72 31.54 58.63 0.63
C SER A 72 31.66 57.63 1.79
N ALA A 73 31.61 56.34 1.50
CA ALA A 73 31.89 55.29 2.49
C ALA A 73 33.32 54.78 2.37
N ASN A 74 34.00 54.64 3.52
CA ASN A 74 35.25 53.92 3.61
C ASN A 74 34.98 52.51 4.11
N ILE A 75 35.17 51.52 3.25
CA ILE A 75 34.87 50.10 3.52
C ILE A 75 36.20 49.37 3.70
N ILE A 76 36.34 48.71 4.85
CA ILE A 76 37.48 47.87 5.19
C ILE A 76 37.00 46.41 5.18
N LEU A 77 37.51 45.60 4.27
CA LEU A 77 37.18 44.18 4.21
C LEU A 77 38.12 43.39 5.12
N ARG A 78 37.53 42.60 6.03
CA ARG A 78 38.27 41.75 6.97
C ARG A 78 38.67 40.44 6.31
N GLN A 79 39.74 39.85 6.81
CA GLN A 79 40.26 38.59 6.27
C GLN A 79 39.26 37.45 6.52
N GLY A 80 38.93 36.73 5.45
CA GLY A 80 38.03 35.59 5.47
C GLY A 80 38.72 34.32 4.99
N GLY A 81 38.07 33.20 5.27
CA GLY A 81 38.32 31.91 4.63
C GLY A 81 36.99 31.25 4.31
N SER A 82 37.03 29.98 3.91
CA SER A 82 35.86 29.22 3.49
C SER A 82 35.72 27.91 4.25
N LEU A 83 34.48 27.50 4.47
CA LEU A 83 34.12 26.17 4.90
C LEU A 83 33.13 25.56 3.91
N ALA A 84 33.39 24.32 3.51
CA ALA A 84 32.44 23.50 2.77
C ALA A 84 32.12 22.22 3.55
N PHE A 85 30.86 21.80 3.50
CA PHE A 85 30.42 20.53 4.07
C PHE A 85 30.40 19.43 3.01
N GLY A 86 31.01 18.30 3.31
CA GLY A 86 30.84 17.04 2.59
C GLY A 86 29.79 16.16 3.26
N GLY A 87 29.17 15.27 2.47
CA GLY A 87 28.07 14.41 2.94
C GLY A 87 26.76 15.17 3.09
N ASP A 88 25.65 14.44 3.19
CA ASP A 88 24.33 15.00 3.40
C ASP A 88 23.87 14.78 4.84
N ILE A 89 23.17 15.76 5.43
CA ILE A 89 22.54 15.59 6.74
C ILE A 89 21.38 14.60 6.61
N GLN A 90 21.39 13.56 7.44
CA GLN A 90 20.37 12.52 7.48
C GLN A 90 19.80 12.39 8.90
N PHE A 91 18.50 12.11 8.98
CA PHE A 91 17.77 11.90 10.22
C PHE A 91 17.11 10.52 10.19
N ILE A 92 17.33 9.71 11.23
CA ILE A 92 16.80 8.33 11.26
C ILE A 92 15.27 8.26 11.37
N ASP A 93 14.65 9.32 11.88
CA ASP A 93 13.21 9.51 12.03
C ASP A 93 12.55 10.17 10.80
N SER A 94 13.30 10.45 9.74
CA SER A 94 12.77 10.94 8.46
C SER A 94 13.30 10.12 7.29
N GLU A 95 12.56 10.17 6.18
CA GLU A 95 12.98 9.66 4.87
C GLU A 95 13.18 10.83 3.87
N ASN A 96 12.76 12.05 4.25
CA ASN A 96 12.80 13.23 3.40
C ASN A 96 14.14 13.95 3.50
N LEU A 97 14.58 14.56 2.39
CA LEU A 97 15.66 15.54 2.45
C LEU A 97 15.23 16.80 3.24
N PRO A 98 16.14 17.44 3.99
CA PRO A 98 15.84 18.71 4.66
C PRO A 98 15.50 19.83 3.67
N THR A 99 14.36 20.50 3.81
CA THR A 99 13.83 21.52 2.89
C THR A 99 14.66 22.79 2.81
N SER A 100 15.41 23.11 3.86
CA SER A 100 16.25 24.30 3.91
C SER A 100 17.34 24.15 4.95
N PHE A 101 18.48 24.78 4.71
CA PHE A 101 19.57 24.89 5.67
C PHE A 101 19.85 26.35 6.01
N VAL A 102 20.08 26.63 7.28
CA VAL A 102 20.57 27.93 7.75
C VAL A 102 21.83 27.70 8.58
N TYR A 103 22.92 28.34 8.18
CA TYR A 103 24.21 28.27 8.84
C TYR A 103 24.49 29.59 9.54
N ALA A 104 24.67 29.57 10.85
CA ALA A 104 25.06 30.75 11.61
C ALA A 104 26.46 30.56 12.21
N ILE A 105 27.37 31.51 11.93
CA ILE A 105 28.73 31.47 12.47
C ILE A 105 28.71 32.04 13.89
N LEU A 106 29.15 31.25 14.86
CA LEU A 106 29.12 31.58 16.29
C LEU A 106 30.53 31.81 16.85
N GLU A 107 30.62 32.74 17.80
CA GLU A 107 31.81 32.91 18.63
C GLU A 107 31.86 31.79 19.70
N PRO A 108 32.94 30.98 19.80
CA PRO A 108 32.99 29.82 20.70
C PRO A 108 32.81 30.17 22.17
N ALA A 109 33.27 31.35 22.59
CA ALA A 109 33.24 31.79 23.99
C ALA A 109 31.86 32.25 24.46
N THR A 110 31.06 32.86 23.57
CA THR A 110 29.77 33.48 23.91
C THR A 110 28.57 32.75 23.32
N GLY A 111 28.78 31.91 22.30
CA GLY A 111 27.72 31.25 21.53
C GLY A 111 26.86 32.22 20.70
N LYS A 112 27.28 33.49 20.56
CA LYS A 112 26.55 34.50 19.78
C LYS A 112 27.00 34.49 18.33
N VAL A 113 26.09 34.85 17.43
CA VAL A 113 26.39 35.03 16.00
C VAL A 113 27.45 36.12 15.85
N ILE A 114 28.49 35.83 15.07
CA ILE A 114 29.55 36.79 14.76
C ILE A 114 28.95 37.86 13.83
N GLU A 115 29.14 39.13 14.20
CA GLU A 115 28.75 40.28 13.40
C GLU A 115 29.99 41.02 12.89
N VAL A 116 30.08 41.22 11.58
CA VAL A 116 31.12 42.03 10.94
C VAL A 116 30.49 43.32 10.45
N ASP A 117 30.89 44.45 11.04
CA ASP A 117 30.35 45.77 10.72
C ASP A 117 28.81 45.84 10.85
N GLY A 118 28.28 45.11 11.85
CA GLY A 118 26.85 44.96 12.14
C GLY A 118 26.10 44.02 11.19
N LEU A 119 26.81 43.29 10.32
CA LEU A 119 26.27 42.25 9.46
C LEU A 119 26.42 40.88 10.15
N PRO A 120 25.32 40.20 10.53
CA PRO A 120 25.41 38.85 11.08
C PRO A 120 25.82 37.86 10.00
N LEU A 121 26.78 36.99 10.32
CA LEU A 121 27.27 35.95 9.40
C LEU A 121 26.32 34.75 9.38
N ILE A 122 25.27 34.87 8.56
CA ILE A 122 24.24 33.85 8.36
C ILE A 122 24.17 33.49 6.87
N PHE A 123 24.25 32.20 6.56
CA PHE A 123 24.29 31.64 5.20
C PHE A 123 23.19 30.58 5.01
N GLY A 124 22.94 30.17 3.77
CA GLY A 124 22.05 29.07 3.41
C GLY A 124 20.82 29.49 2.60
N SER A 125 19.70 28.80 2.81
CA SER A 125 18.49 28.93 2.00
C SER A 125 17.54 30.06 2.46
N ASP A 126 17.84 30.73 3.58
CA ASP A 126 17.02 31.86 4.06
C ASP A 126 17.12 33.04 3.08
N PRO A 127 16.00 33.66 2.66
CA PRO A 127 16.02 34.82 1.76
C PRO A 127 16.85 36.01 2.26
N ASN A 128 17.03 36.15 3.58
CA ASN A 128 17.84 37.18 4.22
C ASN A 128 19.25 36.69 4.58
N SER A 129 19.64 35.50 4.15
CA SER A 129 21.01 35.02 4.31
C SER A 129 21.95 35.69 3.32
N LEU A 130 23.23 35.75 3.67
CA LEU A 130 24.28 36.29 2.80
C LEU A 130 24.40 35.51 1.49
N THR A 131 24.11 34.21 1.52
CA THR A 131 24.11 33.35 0.32
C THR A 131 23.14 33.87 -0.73
N GLN A 132 21.89 34.12 -0.34
CA GLN A 132 20.85 34.61 -1.26
C GLN A 132 21.06 36.08 -1.62
N MET A 133 21.42 36.92 -0.65
CA MET A 133 21.55 38.37 -0.84
C MET A 133 22.72 38.78 -1.75
N MET A 134 23.77 37.96 -1.82
CA MET A 134 25.01 38.25 -2.55
C MET A 134 25.34 37.19 -3.61
N THR A 135 24.40 36.27 -3.85
CA THR A 135 24.52 35.18 -4.83
C THR A 135 25.81 34.38 -4.65
N LEU A 136 26.09 33.99 -3.40
CA LEU A 136 27.23 33.12 -3.09
C LEU A 136 26.90 31.67 -3.46
N SER A 137 27.93 30.85 -3.66
CA SER A 137 27.76 29.40 -3.80
C SER A 137 27.09 28.82 -2.56
N GLU A 138 26.10 27.94 -2.74
CA GLU A 138 25.40 27.27 -1.63
C GLU A 138 26.30 26.27 -0.89
N ASP A 139 27.37 25.81 -1.54
CA ASP A 139 28.32 24.82 -1.01
C ASP A 139 29.42 25.47 -0.14
N ILE A 140 29.54 26.80 -0.16
CA ILE A 140 30.62 27.53 0.49
C ILE A 140 30.08 28.53 1.52
N ILE A 141 30.55 28.38 2.75
CA ILE A 141 30.25 29.25 3.88
C ILE A 141 31.48 30.09 4.17
N VAL A 142 31.36 31.42 4.09
CA VAL A 142 32.49 32.32 4.38
C VAL A 142 32.64 32.50 5.89
N VAL A 143 33.84 32.27 6.39
CA VAL A 143 34.15 32.27 7.83
C VAL A 143 35.30 33.24 8.14
N PRO A 144 35.40 33.74 9.38
CA PRO A 144 36.54 34.56 9.79
C PRO A 144 37.89 33.83 9.71
N ALA A 145 38.91 34.49 9.16
CA ALA A 145 40.28 33.98 9.16
C ALA A 145 41.01 34.26 10.48
N ASP A 146 41.92 33.36 10.86
CA ASP A 146 42.81 33.45 12.03
C ASP A 146 42.09 33.68 13.38
N THR A 147 40.79 33.38 13.43
CA THR A 147 39.97 33.48 14.65
C THR A 147 39.10 32.24 14.81
N PRO A 148 39.08 31.59 16.00
CA PRO A 148 38.29 30.40 16.20
C PRO A 148 36.77 30.68 16.15
N PHE A 149 36.05 29.84 15.43
CA PHE A 149 34.60 29.91 15.26
C PHE A 149 33.91 28.55 15.48
N GLN A 150 32.59 28.58 15.67
CA GLN A 150 31.70 27.43 15.62
C GLN A 150 30.58 27.70 14.62
N ILE A 151 29.84 26.67 14.23
CA ILE A 151 28.72 26.83 13.31
C ILE A 151 27.50 26.15 13.85
N GLN A 152 26.40 26.89 13.93
CA GLN A 152 25.09 26.32 14.14
C GLN A 152 24.46 26.02 12.79
N VAL A 153 24.10 24.77 12.56
CA VAL A 153 23.38 24.32 11.36
C VAL A 153 21.95 24.02 11.76
N ASN A 154 21.01 24.77 11.18
CA ASN A 154 19.58 24.56 11.34
C ASN A 154 19.05 23.93 10.06
N ALA A 155 18.60 22.68 10.15
CA ALA A 155 18.01 21.94 9.05
C ALA A 155 16.49 21.81 9.28
N THR A 156 15.70 22.34 8.36
CA THR A 156 14.24 22.17 8.39
C THR A 156 13.88 20.90 7.64
N VAL A 157 13.15 19.98 8.26
CA VAL A 157 12.81 18.67 7.71
C VAL A 157 11.33 18.36 7.94
N LEU A 158 10.73 17.64 7.00
CA LEU A 158 9.39 17.09 7.16
C LEU A 158 9.50 15.72 7.85
N ILE A 159 9.01 15.64 9.08
CA ILE A 159 8.91 14.41 9.86
C ILE A 159 7.42 14.09 9.93
N ASP A 160 7.01 12.94 9.37
CA ASP A 160 5.61 12.56 9.15
C ASP A 160 4.78 13.63 8.39
N LYS A 161 4.15 14.54 9.14
CA LYS A 161 3.27 15.61 8.63
C LYS A 161 3.59 16.97 9.25
N THR A 162 4.65 17.05 10.04
CA THR A 162 5.07 18.25 10.76
C THR A 162 6.42 18.71 10.23
N VAL A 163 6.53 20.01 9.98
CA VAL A 163 7.78 20.65 9.62
C VAL A 163 8.50 20.99 10.92
N GLU A 164 9.67 20.39 11.13
CA GLU A 164 10.50 20.61 12.30
C GLU A 164 11.86 21.15 11.91
N THR A 165 12.45 21.99 12.76
CA THR A 165 13.82 22.49 12.58
C THR A 165 14.73 21.80 13.59
N ARG A 166 15.68 21.00 13.09
CA ARG A 166 16.73 20.37 13.89
C ARG A 166 17.97 21.27 13.86
N SER A 167 18.46 21.62 15.04
CA SER A 167 19.70 22.39 15.22
C SER A 167 20.83 21.46 15.64
N LEU A 168 22.00 21.62 15.03
CA LEU A 168 23.25 20.99 15.46
C LEU A 168 24.38 22.02 15.51
N ILE A 169 25.39 21.77 16.35
CA ILE A 169 26.56 22.63 16.48
C ILE A 169 27.77 21.87 15.95
N VAL A 170 28.44 22.46 14.96
CA VAL A 170 29.72 22.01 14.42
C VAL A 170 30.83 22.78 15.12
N SER A 171 31.65 22.04 15.89
CA SER A 171 32.77 22.61 16.63
C SER A 171 33.88 21.58 16.83
N GLU A 172 35.13 22.04 16.80
CA GLU A 172 36.30 21.30 17.28
C GLU A 172 36.88 22.02 18.51
N SER A 173 37.72 21.36 19.31
CA SER A 173 38.38 22.01 20.46
C SER A 173 39.79 22.48 20.04
N PRO A 174 40.16 23.78 20.18
CA PRO A 174 39.46 24.88 20.87
C PRO A 174 38.43 25.67 20.03
N GLY A 175 38.38 25.44 18.72
CA GLY A 175 37.44 26.01 17.76
C GLY A 175 37.85 25.58 16.35
N LEU A 176 37.03 25.86 15.33
CA LEU A 176 37.47 25.76 13.94
C LEU A 176 38.26 27.02 13.57
N GLU A 177 39.40 26.87 12.92
CA GLU A 177 40.26 27.98 12.49
C GLU A 177 40.73 27.74 11.04
N THR A 178 40.71 28.79 10.22
CA THR A 178 41.23 28.80 8.85
C THR A 178 42.11 30.03 8.64
N ASN A 179 43.01 29.96 7.66
CA ASN A 179 43.83 31.10 7.26
C ASN A 179 43.11 31.92 6.17
N GLN A 180 43.58 33.14 5.88
CA GLN A 180 43.04 33.95 4.80
C GLN A 180 43.03 33.20 3.45
N GLY A 181 41.87 33.13 2.79
CA GLY A 181 41.68 32.42 1.53
C GLY A 181 41.79 30.89 1.62
N GLY A 182 41.96 30.34 2.83
CA GLY A 182 41.99 28.90 3.08
C GLY A 182 40.59 28.29 3.08
N GLU A 183 40.48 27.05 2.60
CA GLU A 183 39.24 26.27 2.59
C GLU A 183 39.36 25.08 3.56
N ILE A 184 38.39 24.94 4.46
CA ILE A 184 38.20 23.75 5.29
C ILE A 184 37.08 22.90 4.68
N ARG A 185 37.28 21.58 4.61
CA ARG A 185 36.22 20.62 4.27
C ARG A 185 35.95 19.68 5.43
N LEU A 186 34.70 19.62 5.88
CA LEU A 186 34.26 18.76 6.98
C LEU A 186 33.13 17.85 6.51
N ASP A 187 33.13 16.59 6.93
CA ASP A 187 31.96 15.72 6.74
C ASP A 187 30.91 16.04 7.80
N ILE A 188 29.73 16.50 7.35
CA ILE A 188 28.65 16.93 8.25
C ILE A 188 28.09 15.76 9.06
N ARG A 189 28.20 14.52 8.56
CA ARG A 189 27.67 13.32 9.20
C ARG A 189 28.35 13.02 10.53
N LYS A 190 29.62 13.41 10.68
CA LYS A 190 30.34 13.36 11.96
C LYS A 190 29.59 14.07 13.09
N TYR A 191 28.89 15.16 12.76
CA TYR A 191 28.20 16.00 13.73
C TYR A 191 26.69 15.72 13.79
N SER A 192 26.08 15.19 12.72
CA SER A 192 24.65 14.84 12.73
C SER A 192 24.35 13.46 13.32
N LEU A 193 25.22 12.46 13.13
CA LEU A 193 25.00 11.10 13.65
C LEU A 193 24.91 11.00 15.19
N PRO A 194 25.68 11.77 15.99
CA PRO A 194 25.47 11.82 17.45
C PRO A 194 24.04 12.18 17.86
N GLN A 195 23.37 13.06 17.11
CA GLN A 195 21.98 13.40 17.37
C GLN A 195 21.04 12.22 17.06
N ASN A 196 21.32 11.46 16.00
CA ASN A 196 20.55 10.24 15.69
C ASN A 196 20.74 9.15 16.77
N ILE A 197 21.95 9.03 17.34
CA ILE A 197 22.23 8.16 18.50
C ILE A 197 21.33 8.57 19.68
N GLU A 198 21.29 9.86 20.03
CA GLU A 198 20.47 10.37 21.14
C GLU A 198 18.97 10.09 20.93
N VAL A 199 18.46 10.28 19.70
CA VAL A 199 17.07 9.97 19.35
C VAL A 199 16.75 8.48 19.55
N LEU A 200 17.65 7.58 19.14
CA LEU A 200 17.44 6.15 19.30
C LEU A 200 17.57 5.72 20.78
N GLU A 201 18.54 6.27 21.52
CA GLU A 201 18.71 6.05 22.95
C GLU A 201 17.46 6.43 23.74
N GLU A 202 16.91 7.63 23.51
CA GLU A 202 15.69 8.11 24.17
C GLU A 202 14.49 7.19 23.87
N LEU A 203 14.37 6.74 22.62
CA LEU A 203 13.31 5.82 22.21
C LEU A 203 13.45 4.45 22.90
N ILE A 204 14.66 3.90 22.98
CA ILE A 204 14.93 2.63 23.67
C ILE A 204 14.64 2.77 25.17
N GLU A 205 15.08 3.86 25.82
CA GLU A 205 14.80 4.09 27.25
C GLU A 205 13.27 4.15 27.51
N THR A 206 12.55 4.88 26.65
CA THR A 206 11.08 4.97 26.70
C THR A 206 10.42 3.59 26.54
N LEU A 207 10.92 2.77 25.61
CA LEU A 207 10.44 1.41 25.39
C LEU A 207 10.70 0.50 26.59
N VAL A 208 11.89 0.55 27.18
CA VAL A 208 12.23 -0.24 28.37
C VAL A 208 11.30 0.11 29.53
N GLY A 209 11.03 1.41 29.74
CA GLY A 209 10.04 1.88 30.71
C GLY A 209 8.64 1.33 30.42
N THR A 210 8.18 1.45 29.18
CA THR A 210 6.86 0.98 28.74
C THR A 210 6.71 -0.54 28.87
N LEU A 211 7.73 -1.31 28.50
CA LEU A 211 7.77 -2.76 28.63
C LEU A 211 7.66 -3.21 30.09
N ARG A 212 8.35 -2.52 31.01
CA ARG A 212 8.26 -2.78 32.45
C ARG A 212 6.85 -2.51 32.98
N ASP A 213 6.27 -1.37 32.60
CA ASP A 213 4.94 -0.95 33.06
C ASP A 213 3.86 -1.89 32.52
N MET A 214 3.90 -2.21 31.23
CA MET A 214 2.97 -3.17 30.62
C MET A 214 3.17 -4.60 31.14
N GLY A 215 4.41 -5.01 31.39
CA GLY A 215 4.72 -6.27 32.07
C GLY A 215 4.04 -6.36 33.44
N SER A 216 4.06 -5.27 34.22
CA SER A 216 3.38 -5.19 35.52
C SER A 216 1.85 -5.26 35.43
N MET A 217 1.27 -4.75 34.33
CA MET A 217 -0.15 -4.93 33.99
C MET A 217 -0.47 -6.34 33.47
N GLY A 218 0.55 -7.16 33.28
CA GLY A 218 0.41 -8.58 33.00
C GLY A 218 0.30 -8.93 31.51
N PHE A 219 0.77 -8.05 30.61
CA PHE A 219 0.97 -8.38 29.20
C PHE A 219 2.14 -9.36 29.03
N TYR A 220 2.05 -10.20 28.00
CA TYR A 220 3.15 -11.03 27.53
C TYR A 220 3.83 -10.34 26.33
N LEU A 221 5.08 -9.92 26.51
CA LEU A 221 5.78 -8.96 25.65
C LEU A 221 7.11 -9.51 25.09
N ALA A 222 7.25 -10.84 24.96
CA ALA A 222 8.52 -11.45 24.59
C ALA A 222 9.05 -11.00 23.21
N VAL A 223 8.14 -10.75 22.25
CA VAL A 223 8.54 -10.31 20.90
C VAL A 223 8.96 -8.84 20.93
N GLU A 224 8.20 -7.99 21.63
CA GLU A 224 8.50 -6.57 21.79
C GLU A 224 9.81 -6.37 22.56
N GLN A 225 10.09 -7.20 23.57
CA GLN A 225 11.40 -7.24 24.24
C GLN A 225 12.52 -7.59 23.27
N GLY A 226 12.38 -8.65 22.47
CA GLY A 226 13.39 -9.02 21.48
C GLY A 226 13.62 -7.97 20.38
N MET A 227 12.60 -7.19 20.04
CA MET A 227 12.72 -6.03 19.13
C MET A 227 13.53 -4.90 19.78
N THR A 228 13.24 -4.56 21.04
CA THR A 228 14.01 -3.56 21.79
C THR A 228 15.47 -3.99 22.01
N GLU A 229 15.73 -5.25 22.34
CA GLU A 229 17.08 -5.80 22.45
C GLU A 229 17.84 -5.78 21.11
N SER A 230 17.13 -6.00 19.99
CA SER A 230 17.73 -5.89 18.66
C SER A 230 18.07 -4.44 18.31
N ALA A 231 17.21 -3.48 18.69
CA ALA A 231 17.49 -2.06 18.52
C ALA A 231 18.71 -1.60 19.33
N ASP A 232 18.82 -2.05 20.58
CA ASP A 232 19.99 -1.79 21.45
C ASP A 232 21.29 -2.37 20.86
N ARG A 233 21.22 -3.57 20.27
CA ARG A 233 22.37 -4.16 19.56
C ARG A 233 22.81 -3.31 18.37
N PHE A 234 21.87 -2.79 17.57
CA PHE A 234 22.20 -1.93 16.44
C PHE A 234 22.78 -0.58 16.88
N LEU A 235 22.26 0.00 17.96
CA LEU A 235 22.83 1.19 18.59
C LEU A 235 24.28 0.93 19.05
N ALA A 236 24.55 -0.21 19.68
CA ALA A 236 25.88 -0.61 20.11
C ALA A 236 26.85 -0.86 18.95
N GLU A 237 26.35 -1.25 17.77
CA GLU A 237 27.12 -1.40 16.53
C GLU A 237 27.41 -0.06 15.85
N ALA A 238 26.47 0.89 15.86
CA ALA A 238 26.61 2.18 15.21
C ALA A 238 27.69 3.09 15.82
N THR A 239 27.83 3.07 17.15
CA THR A 239 28.77 3.92 17.89
C THR A 239 30.24 3.70 17.49
N PRO A 240 30.79 2.46 17.46
CA PRO A 240 32.15 2.24 16.98
C PRO A 240 32.33 2.59 15.50
N LEU A 241 31.33 2.31 14.65
CA LEU A 241 31.39 2.69 13.23
C LEU A 241 31.52 4.20 13.03
N LEU A 242 30.81 5.00 13.85
CA LEU A 242 30.94 6.46 13.86
C LEU A 242 32.36 6.90 14.24
N LEU A 243 32.97 6.27 15.25
CA LEU A 243 34.33 6.57 15.70
C LEU A 243 35.38 6.22 14.65
N ASP A 244 35.15 5.15 13.88
CA ASP A 244 36.02 4.69 12.79
C ASP A 244 35.82 5.50 11.49
N GLY A 245 34.88 6.46 11.46
CA GLY A 245 34.58 7.30 10.29
C GLY A 245 33.72 6.61 9.24
N MET A 246 33.16 5.43 9.55
CA MET A 246 32.24 4.67 8.70
C MET A 246 30.81 5.21 8.85
N TYR A 247 30.58 6.42 8.33
CA TYR A 247 29.34 7.17 8.56
C TYR A 247 28.10 6.54 7.92
N VAL A 248 28.24 5.92 6.75
CA VAL A 248 27.12 5.28 6.03
C VAL A 248 26.63 4.07 6.81
N GLU A 249 27.55 3.18 7.17
CA GLU A 249 27.27 1.96 7.91
C GLU A 249 26.75 2.26 9.33
N SER A 250 27.28 3.33 9.96
CA SER A 250 26.75 3.83 11.23
C SER A 250 25.31 4.30 11.09
N PHE A 251 24.98 5.07 10.06
CA PHE A 251 23.60 5.52 9.80
C PHE A 251 22.66 4.33 9.54
N ASP A 252 23.07 3.38 8.70
CA ASP A 252 22.27 2.19 8.37
C ASP A 252 21.94 1.38 9.63
N ALA A 253 22.92 1.14 10.51
CA ALA A 253 22.70 0.49 11.79
C ALA A 253 21.71 1.27 12.66
N LEU A 254 21.86 2.60 12.81
CA LEU A 254 20.92 3.42 13.57
C LEU A 254 19.50 3.39 12.98
N LYS A 255 19.37 3.45 11.66
CA LYS A 255 18.07 3.40 10.97
C LYS A 255 17.39 2.06 11.17
N LEU A 256 18.13 0.94 11.07
CA LEU A 256 17.60 -0.39 11.37
C LEU A 256 17.16 -0.52 12.83
N GLY A 257 17.96 0.00 13.77
CA GLY A 257 17.62 0.06 15.19
C GLY A 257 16.35 0.88 15.44
N TYR A 258 16.25 2.05 14.80
CA TYR A 258 15.08 2.92 14.88
C TYR A 258 13.81 2.26 14.32
N ILE A 259 13.88 1.57 13.19
CA ILE A 259 12.75 0.84 12.62
C ILE A 259 12.24 -0.23 13.60
N GLN A 260 13.15 -0.99 14.22
CA GLN A 260 12.79 -2.01 15.22
C GLN A 260 12.16 -1.38 16.47
N ALA A 261 12.74 -0.31 16.98
CA ALA A 261 12.25 0.39 18.16
C ALA A 261 10.89 1.07 17.90
N SER A 262 10.74 1.78 16.79
CA SER A 262 9.49 2.43 16.38
C SER A 262 8.38 1.39 16.15
N GLN A 263 8.69 0.26 15.52
CA GLN A 263 7.73 -0.84 15.37
C GLN A 263 7.32 -1.43 16.72
N ALA A 264 8.25 -1.62 17.66
CA ALA A 264 7.92 -2.04 19.02
C ALA A 264 7.01 -1.03 19.74
N GLN A 265 7.29 0.27 19.61
CA GLN A 265 6.48 1.33 20.19
C GLN A 265 5.05 1.33 19.63
N TYR A 266 4.92 1.22 18.30
CA TYR A 266 3.64 1.09 17.62
C TYR A 266 2.87 -0.13 18.13
N HIS A 267 3.51 -1.29 18.22
CA HIS A 267 2.89 -2.51 18.73
C HIS A 267 2.42 -2.36 20.19
N LEU A 268 3.26 -1.86 21.08
CA LEU A 268 2.90 -1.65 22.50
C LEU A 268 1.70 -0.71 22.63
N SER A 269 1.73 0.43 21.92
CA SER A 269 0.63 1.40 21.94
C SER A 269 -0.67 0.83 21.36
N SER A 270 -0.59 0.02 20.30
CA SER A 270 -1.72 -0.69 19.72
C SER A 270 -2.28 -1.74 20.68
N MET A 271 -1.44 -2.52 21.34
CA MET A 271 -1.84 -3.54 22.31
C MET A 271 -2.61 -2.94 23.49
N VAL A 272 -2.19 -1.79 24.01
CA VAL A 272 -2.91 -1.07 25.09
C VAL A 272 -4.30 -0.66 24.62
N LYS A 273 -4.39 -0.01 23.44
CA LYS A 273 -5.68 0.42 22.86
C LYS A 273 -6.60 -0.78 22.65
N ASP A 274 -6.10 -1.83 22.02
CA ASP A 274 -6.86 -3.05 21.74
C ASP A 274 -7.30 -3.77 23.01
N ALA A 275 -6.44 -3.85 24.03
CA ALA A 275 -6.78 -4.46 25.32
C ALA A 275 -8.00 -3.80 25.95
N SER A 276 -7.96 -2.47 26.07
CA SER A 276 -8.98 -1.69 26.77
C SER A 276 -10.37 -1.85 26.15
N LEU A 277 -10.46 -1.87 24.81
CA LEU A 277 -11.72 -2.05 24.07
C LEU A 277 -12.17 -3.52 24.06
N SER A 278 -11.22 -4.44 23.98
CA SER A 278 -11.52 -5.87 23.83
C SER A 278 -12.13 -6.49 25.08
N VAL A 279 -11.80 -6.01 26.28
CA VAL A 279 -12.38 -6.52 27.56
C VAL A 279 -13.90 -6.63 27.48
N PHE A 280 -14.58 -5.56 27.06
CA PHE A 280 -16.04 -5.52 27.06
C PHE A 280 -16.66 -6.53 26.09
N THR A 281 -16.05 -6.68 24.92
CA THR A 281 -16.48 -7.68 23.93
C THR A 281 -16.25 -9.10 24.45
N LEU A 282 -15.13 -9.34 25.14
CA LEU A 282 -14.83 -10.63 25.77
C LEU A 282 -15.79 -10.95 26.91
N ILE A 283 -16.20 -9.97 27.71
CA ILE A 283 -17.25 -10.13 28.74
C ILE A 283 -18.54 -10.65 28.10
N VAL A 284 -19.02 -9.99 27.03
CA VAL A 284 -20.25 -10.41 26.32
C VAL A 284 -20.07 -11.82 25.74
N PHE A 285 -18.94 -12.07 25.08
CA PHE A 285 -18.66 -13.36 24.47
C PHE A 285 -18.64 -14.51 25.50
N LEU A 286 -17.93 -14.34 26.61
CA LEU A 286 -17.80 -15.36 27.65
C LEU A 286 -19.09 -15.59 28.42
N THR A 287 -19.90 -14.57 28.65
CA THR A 287 -21.21 -14.71 29.31
C THR A 287 -22.21 -15.47 28.41
N VAL A 288 -22.21 -15.20 27.10
CA VAL A 288 -23.00 -15.97 26.12
C VAL A 288 -22.51 -17.42 26.05
N SER A 289 -21.19 -17.66 26.02
CA SER A 289 -20.62 -19.01 25.98
C SER A 289 -20.96 -19.80 27.24
N SER A 290 -20.82 -19.17 28.42
CA SER A 290 -21.20 -19.74 29.71
C SER A 290 -22.67 -20.13 29.78
N THR A 291 -23.55 -19.30 29.20
CA THR A 291 -24.99 -19.59 29.10
C THR A 291 -25.25 -20.79 28.19
N ILE A 292 -24.58 -20.88 27.04
CA ILE A 292 -24.70 -22.04 26.13
C ILE A 292 -24.24 -23.32 26.84
N VAL A 293 -23.08 -23.32 27.49
CA VAL A 293 -22.54 -24.46 28.25
C VAL A 293 -23.49 -24.90 29.36
N ALA A 294 -23.98 -23.97 30.19
CA ALA A 294 -24.95 -24.27 31.25
C ALA A 294 -26.25 -24.85 30.71
N PHE A 295 -26.73 -24.34 29.57
CA PHE A 295 -27.93 -24.85 28.91
C PHE A 295 -27.71 -26.27 28.38
N ILE A 296 -26.52 -26.62 27.89
CA ILE A 296 -26.20 -28.00 27.47
C ILE A 296 -26.22 -28.94 28.67
N LEU A 297 -25.64 -28.56 29.81
CA LEU A 297 -25.44 -29.44 30.96
C LEU A 297 -26.75 -29.90 31.63
N THR A 298 -27.75 -29.00 31.76
CA THR A 298 -28.96 -29.29 32.57
C THR A 298 -30.29 -29.07 31.82
N ASN A 299 -31.35 -29.80 32.21
CA ASN A 299 -32.72 -29.62 31.69
C ASN A 299 -33.60 -28.70 32.55
N ARG A 300 -33.42 -28.72 33.88
CA ARG A 300 -34.18 -27.89 34.83
C ARG A 300 -33.89 -26.41 34.62
N ILE A 301 -34.92 -25.59 34.46
CA ILE A 301 -34.79 -24.16 34.15
C ILE A 301 -34.03 -23.42 35.27
N ALA A 302 -34.34 -23.69 36.53
CA ALA A 302 -33.65 -23.08 37.67
C ALA A 302 -32.13 -23.38 37.67
N VAL A 303 -31.75 -24.63 37.39
CA VAL A 303 -30.35 -25.04 37.36
C VAL A 303 -29.62 -24.49 36.12
N LYS A 304 -30.31 -24.29 34.99
CA LYS A 304 -29.71 -23.59 33.83
C LYS A 304 -29.40 -22.14 34.16
N ALA A 305 -30.33 -21.43 34.79
CA ALA A 305 -30.13 -20.02 35.16
C ALA A 305 -28.98 -19.89 36.17
N LEU A 306 -29.04 -20.63 37.28
CA LEU A 306 -27.98 -20.64 38.30
C LEU A 306 -26.63 -21.09 37.74
N GLY A 307 -26.62 -22.14 36.91
CA GLY A 307 -25.40 -22.62 36.26
C GLY A 307 -24.81 -21.62 35.26
N SER A 308 -25.65 -20.86 34.54
CA SER A 308 -25.18 -19.82 33.62
C SER A 308 -24.52 -18.68 34.38
N VAL A 309 -25.13 -18.23 35.50
CA VAL A 309 -24.55 -17.20 36.38
C VAL A 309 -23.24 -17.69 36.97
N PHE A 310 -23.21 -18.91 37.54
CA PHE A 310 -21.99 -19.47 38.14
C PHE A 310 -20.84 -19.58 37.13
N LEU A 311 -21.09 -20.17 35.95
CA LEU A 311 -20.06 -20.32 34.92
C LEU A 311 -19.61 -18.96 34.37
N ALA A 312 -20.53 -18.01 34.19
CA ALA A 312 -20.20 -16.67 33.75
C ALA A 312 -19.32 -15.94 34.76
N VAL A 313 -19.69 -15.96 36.06
CA VAL A 313 -18.86 -15.34 37.11
C VAL A 313 -17.49 -16.00 37.18
N LEU A 314 -17.41 -17.32 37.09
CA LEU A 314 -16.13 -18.04 37.05
C LEU A 314 -15.29 -17.63 35.83
N ALA A 315 -15.89 -17.57 34.64
CA ALA A 315 -15.24 -17.15 33.41
C ALA A 315 -14.73 -15.70 33.49
N LEU A 316 -15.50 -14.81 34.11
CA LEU A 316 -15.11 -13.41 34.33
C LEU A 316 -13.97 -13.29 35.36
N ILE A 317 -13.98 -14.07 36.44
CA ILE A 317 -12.84 -14.12 37.37
C ILE A 317 -11.57 -14.58 36.65
N ILE A 318 -11.66 -15.64 35.83
CA ILE A 318 -10.51 -16.12 35.06
C ILE A 318 -10.07 -15.05 34.06
N LEU A 319 -11.00 -14.38 33.37
CA LEU A 319 -10.68 -13.28 32.46
C LEU A 319 -9.96 -12.14 33.19
N PHE A 320 -10.43 -11.77 34.38
CA PHE A 320 -9.81 -10.72 35.19
C PHE A 320 -8.35 -11.05 35.56
N LEU A 321 -8.07 -12.32 35.85
CA LEU A 321 -6.72 -12.78 36.21
C LEU A 321 -5.80 -12.99 35.00
N THR A 322 -6.35 -13.38 33.85
CA THR A 322 -5.56 -13.78 32.67
C THR A 322 -5.41 -12.69 31.62
N PHE A 323 -6.41 -11.81 31.47
CA PHE A 323 -6.45 -10.81 30.41
C PHE A 323 -6.00 -9.42 30.92
N PRO A 324 -4.91 -8.85 30.37
CA PRO A 324 -4.33 -7.61 30.89
C PRO A 324 -5.25 -6.39 30.76
N GLY A 325 -6.14 -6.34 29.75
CA GLY A 325 -7.09 -5.24 29.64
C GLY A 325 -8.03 -5.11 30.85
N SER A 326 -8.25 -6.19 31.60
CA SER A 326 -9.13 -6.19 32.78
C SER A 326 -8.63 -5.28 33.90
N THR A 327 -7.31 -5.07 34.01
CA THR A 327 -6.72 -4.16 35.01
C THR A 327 -6.73 -2.70 34.56
N MET A 328 -6.93 -2.44 33.26
CA MET A 328 -6.98 -1.10 32.68
C MET A 328 -8.36 -0.44 32.80
N VAL A 329 -9.41 -1.25 32.95
CA VAL A 329 -10.79 -0.79 33.12
C VAL A 329 -11.13 -0.70 34.61
N SER A 330 -11.95 0.27 35.00
CA SER A 330 -12.42 0.36 36.39
C SER A 330 -13.18 -0.90 36.79
N LEU A 331 -12.95 -1.36 38.03
CA LEU A 331 -13.64 -2.55 38.56
C LEU A 331 -15.17 -2.38 38.52
N GLU A 332 -15.65 -1.15 38.72
CA GLU A 332 -17.07 -0.82 38.63
C GLU A 332 -17.63 -1.08 37.21
N SER A 333 -16.99 -0.55 36.16
CA SER A 333 -17.44 -0.77 34.78
C SER A 333 -17.34 -2.24 34.39
N TYR A 334 -16.29 -2.94 34.83
CA TYR A 334 -16.15 -4.38 34.61
C TYR A 334 -17.34 -5.17 35.18
N ILE A 335 -17.70 -4.90 36.44
CA ILE A 335 -18.82 -5.57 37.11
C ILE A 335 -20.16 -5.19 36.46
N GLN A 336 -20.39 -3.91 36.16
CA GLN A 336 -21.63 -3.43 35.53
C GLN A 336 -21.86 -4.10 34.17
N VAL A 337 -20.85 -4.09 33.29
CA VAL A 337 -20.95 -4.73 31.97
C VAL A 337 -21.06 -6.24 32.10
N GLY A 338 -20.37 -6.86 33.06
CA GLY A 338 -20.51 -8.28 33.39
C GLY A 338 -21.95 -8.66 33.77
N LEU A 339 -22.54 -7.93 34.73
CA LEU A 339 -23.92 -8.14 35.16
C LEU A 339 -24.92 -7.90 34.03
N ALA A 340 -24.77 -6.80 33.28
CA ALA A 340 -25.61 -6.50 32.13
C ALA A 340 -25.54 -7.61 31.08
N SER A 341 -24.33 -8.12 30.77
CA SER A 341 -24.12 -9.19 29.79
C SER A 341 -24.71 -10.53 30.25
N ILE A 342 -24.64 -10.85 31.55
CA ILE A 342 -25.30 -12.04 32.13
C ILE A 342 -26.83 -11.91 31.98
N VAL A 343 -27.40 -10.76 32.31
CA VAL A 343 -28.84 -10.51 32.18
C VAL A 343 -29.28 -10.59 30.72
N ILE A 344 -28.55 -9.93 29.81
CA ILE A 344 -28.84 -9.92 28.37
C ILE A 344 -28.74 -11.33 27.79
N SER A 345 -27.66 -12.08 28.09
CA SER A 345 -27.47 -13.44 27.60
C SER A 345 -28.56 -14.42 28.08
N LEU A 346 -28.93 -14.36 29.37
CA LEU A 346 -30.04 -15.15 29.92
C LEU A 346 -31.38 -14.75 29.31
N THR A 347 -31.63 -13.46 29.17
CA THR A 347 -32.85 -12.92 28.56
C THR A 347 -32.98 -13.43 27.13
N LEU A 348 -31.91 -13.31 26.32
CA LEU A 348 -31.87 -13.81 24.95
C LEU A 348 -32.10 -15.33 24.90
N ALA A 349 -31.45 -16.11 25.78
CA ALA A 349 -31.58 -17.56 25.82
C ALA A 349 -33.00 -18.05 26.18
N VAL A 350 -33.75 -17.27 26.97
CA VAL A 350 -35.13 -17.60 27.39
C VAL A 350 -36.17 -17.05 26.41
N ILE A 351 -35.96 -15.83 25.90
CA ILE A 351 -36.94 -15.08 25.12
C ILE A 351 -36.84 -15.39 23.62
N ALA A 352 -35.64 -15.55 23.05
CA ALA A 352 -35.47 -15.82 21.62
C ALA A 352 -36.26 -17.06 21.15
N PRO A 353 -36.28 -18.20 21.87
CA PRO A 353 -37.08 -19.36 21.48
C PRO A 353 -38.60 -19.11 21.50
N ARG A 354 -39.09 -18.11 22.25
CA ARG A 354 -40.51 -17.76 22.33
C ARG A 354 -40.95 -16.90 21.15
N PHE A 355 -40.14 -15.92 20.74
CA PHE A 355 -40.41 -15.08 19.57
C PHE A 355 -40.31 -15.85 18.25
N MET A 356 -39.47 -16.89 18.18
CA MET A 356 -39.34 -17.74 16.99
C MET A 356 -40.49 -18.75 16.82
N ARG A 357 -41.43 -18.85 17.77
CA ARG A 357 -42.66 -19.66 17.66
C ARG A 357 -43.82 -18.79 17.17
N ALA A 358 -43.98 -18.62 15.87
CA ALA A 358 -45.18 -17.99 15.30
C ALA A 358 -46.25 -19.04 14.97
N ARG A 359 -47.53 -18.77 15.24
CA ARG A 359 -48.63 -19.60 14.70
C ARG A 359 -48.63 -19.43 13.18
N GLY A 360 -48.49 -20.53 12.44
CA GLY A 360 -48.64 -20.52 10.99
C GLY A 360 -50.12 -20.40 10.64
N SER A 361 -50.49 -19.43 9.81
CA SER A 361 -51.70 -19.45 9.01
C SER A 361 -51.35 -20.05 7.63
N ASP A 362 -52.24 -20.88 7.10
CA ASP A 362 -52.25 -21.37 5.72
C ASP A 362 -51.08 -22.23 5.25
N GLY A 363 -50.93 -23.43 5.81
CA GLY A 363 -50.29 -24.60 5.15
C GLY A 363 -48.79 -24.54 4.85
N TYR A 364 -48.15 -23.37 4.92
CA TYR A 364 -46.71 -23.18 4.77
C TYR A 364 -46.08 -22.92 6.13
N LEU A 365 -45.19 -23.81 6.58
CA LEU A 365 -44.37 -23.59 7.77
C LEU A 365 -43.25 -22.60 7.43
N PRO A 366 -43.25 -21.37 7.99
CA PRO A 366 -42.15 -20.45 7.79
C PRO A 366 -40.85 -21.07 8.34
N VAL A 367 -39.73 -20.91 7.63
CA VAL A 367 -38.42 -21.47 8.00
C VAL A 367 -38.04 -21.17 9.47
N ARG A 368 -38.45 -20.00 9.98
CA ARG A 368 -38.27 -19.57 11.38
C ARG A 368 -38.86 -20.53 12.42
N ASN A 369 -39.98 -21.19 12.11
CA ASN A 369 -40.68 -22.10 13.04
C ASN A 369 -39.96 -23.46 13.20
N ILE A 370 -39.07 -23.82 12.27
CA ILE A 370 -38.35 -25.10 12.29
C ILE A 370 -37.03 -24.99 13.10
N VAL A 371 -36.52 -23.77 13.29
CA VAL A 371 -35.24 -23.52 13.98
C VAL A 371 -35.24 -23.98 15.44
N VAL A 372 -36.26 -23.62 16.22
CA VAL A 372 -36.32 -23.99 17.65
C VAL A 372 -36.38 -25.52 17.86
N PRO A 373 -37.21 -26.28 17.12
CA PRO A 373 -37.15 -27.74 17.13
C PRO A 373 -35.77 -28.31 16.77
N ILE A 374 -35.12 -27.80 15.73
CA ILE A 374 -33.78 -28.26 15.29
C ILE A 374 -32.75 -28.11 16.41
N PHE A 375 -32.63 -26.93 17.02
CA PHE A 375 -31.70 -26.69 18.13
C PHE A 375 -32.04 -27.52 19.38
N SER A 376 -33.33 -27.78 19.63
CA SER A 376 -33.77 -28.65 20.72
C SER A 376 -33.36 -30.13 20.51
N ILE A 377 -33.49 -30.64 19.27
CA ILE A 377 -33.06 -31.99 18.88
C ILE A 377 -31.52 -32.09 18.97
N ALA A 378 -30.79 -31.12 18.42
CA ALA A 378 -29.33 -31.04 18.49
C ALA A 378 -28.84 -31.12 19.95
N LYS A 379 -29.44 -30.30 20.83
CA LYS A 379 -29.14 -30.33 22.27
C LYS A 379 -29.44 -31.67 22.95
N ARG A 380 -30.50 -32.37 22.52
CA ARG A 380 -30.83 -33.71 23.04
C ARG A 380 -29.80 -34.75 22.58
N ASN A 381 -29.35 -34.66 21.34
CA ASN A 381 -28.32 -35.53 20.78
C ASN A 381 -26.99 -35.41 21.51
N ILE A 382 -26.53 -34.18 21.75
CA ILE A 382 -25.30 -33.87 22.50
C ILE A 382 -25.31 -34.57 23.88
N ARG A 383 -26.42 -34.46 24.61
CA ARG A 383 -26.52 -35.01 25.97
C ARG A 383 -26.67 -36.52 26.04
N ARG A 384 -27.19 -37.16 24.99
CA ARG A 384 -27.36 -38.62 24.96
C ARG A 384 -26.01 -39.33 24.93
N ARG A 385 -24.99 -38.72 24.30
CA ARG A 385 -23.64 -39.29 24.11
C ARG A 385 -22.56 -38.42 24.78
N LYS A 386 -22.59 -38.35 26.11
CA LYS A 386 -21.75 -37.45 26.92
C LYS A 386 -20.24 -37.59 26.68
N LEU A 387 -19.72 -38.83 26.56
CA LEU A 387 -18.29 -39.07 26.34
C LEU A 387 -17.82 -38.54 24.99
N ARG A 388 -18.63 -38.74 23.94
CA ARG A 388 -18.31 -38.23 22.61
C ARG A 388 -18.30 -36.71 22.58
N PHE A 389 -19.33 -36.10 23.16
CA PHE A 389 -19.39 -34.65 23.29
C PHE A 389 -18.16 -34.11 24.05
N ALA A 390 -17.75 -34.77 25.13
CA ALA A 390 -16.57 -34.38 25.88
C ALA A 390 -15.27 -34.43 25.04
N PHE A 391 -15.05 -35.49 24.27
CA PHE A 391 -13.87 -35.59 23.39
C PHE A 391 -13.90 -34.56 22.25
N THR A 392 -15.06 -34.33 21.63
CA THR A 392 -15.18 -33.31 20.57
C THR A 392 -15.00 -31.90 21.13
N LEU A 393 -15.57 -31.62 22.31
CA LEU A 393 -15.44 -30.34 22.99
C LEU A 393 -13.97 -30.10 23.38
N LEU A 394 -13.32 -31.09 24.00
CA LEU A 394 -11.91 -31.00 24.38
C LEU A 394 -11.01 -30.77 23.17
N SER A 395 -11.19 -31.54 22.09
CA SER A 395 -10.38 -31.41 20.88
C SER A 395 -10.53 -30.03 20.24
N LEU A 396 -11.75 -29.50 20.18
CA LEU A 396 -12.02 -28.15 19.68
C LEU A 396 -11.51 -27.06 20.63
N THR A 397 -11.61 -27.26 21.95
CA THR A 397 -11.04 -26.34 22.95
C THR A 397 -9.53 -26.28 22.82
N VAL A 398 -8.84 -27.42 22.62
CA VAL A 398 -7.40 -27.48 22.38
C VAL A 398 -7.03 -26.82 21.04
N LEU A 399 -7.83 -27.02 19.98
CA LEU A 399 -7.64 -26.33 18.70
C LEU A 399 -7.72 -24.82 18.86
N VAL A 400 -8.75 -24.33 19.53
CA VAL A 400 -8.92 -22.89 19.76
C VAL A 400 -7.83 -22.35 20.67
N MET A 401 -7.51 -23.05 21.76
CA MET A 401 -6.45 -22.68 22.69
C MET A 401 -5.11 -22.58 21.97
N SER A 402 -4.73 -23.59 21.20
CA SER A 402 -3.51 -23.59 20.37
C SER A 402 -3.53 -22.48 19.33
N PHE A 403 -4.67 -22.23 18.68
CA PHE A 403 -4.78 -21.12 17.74
C PHE A 403 -4.53 -19.77 18.43
N VAL A 404 -5.16 -19.54 19.59
CA VAL A 404 -5.03 -18.28 20.34
C VAL A 404 -3.63 -18.12 20.93
N SER A 405 -2.98 -19.20 21.37
CA SER A 405 -1.71 -19.13 22.12
C SER A 405 -0.46 -19.38 21.30
N LEU A 406 -0.53 -20.04 20.13
CA LEU A 406 0.66 -20.46 19.35
C LEU A 406 0.70 -19.88 17.94
N THR A 407 -0.37 -19.26 17.44
CA THR A 407 -0.30 -18.63 16.11
C THR A 407 0.40 -17.28 16.18
N SER A 408 1.72 -17.29 16.05
CA SER A 408 2.51 -16.08 15.84
C SER A 408 2.57 -15.77 14.35
N PHE A 409 1.44 -15.30 13.80
CA PHE A 409 1.49 -14.52 12.55
C PHE A 409 1.87 -13.09 12.95
N SER A 410 3.13 -12.74 12.69
CA SER A 410 3.69 -11.41 12.88
C SER A 410 4.16 -10.91 11.53
N ASN A 411 3.78 -9.69 11.21
CA ASN A 411 4.37 -8.96 10.09
C ASN A 411 5.51 -8.15 10.68
N GLY A 412 6.75 -8.47 10.28
CA GLY A 412 7.88 -7.58 10.47
C GLY A 412 7.77 -6.42 9.50
N TYR A 413 8.35 -5.28 9.84
CA TYR A 413 8.56 -4.17 8.92
C TYR A 413 10.05 -3.87 8.85
N GLY A 414 10.57 -3.65 7.65
CA GLY A 414 11.98 -3.36 7.46
C GLY A 414 12.37 -3.47 6.00
N LEU A 415 13.68 -3.54 5.77
CA LEU A 415 14.23 -3.70 4.43
C LEU A 415 13.90 -5.09 3.87
N VAL A 416 13.23 -5.11 2.73
CA VAL A 416 12.88 -6.32 2.00
C VAL A 416 13.59 -6.28 0.64
N VAL A 417 14.40 -7.30 0.39
CA VAL A 417 15.07 -7.49 -0.90
C VAL A 417 14.42 -8.69 -1.60
N SER A 418 13.94 -8.48 -2.82
CA SER A 418 13.29 -9.51 -3.61
C SER A 418 13.88 -9.57 -5.02
N ARG A 419 14.10 -10.78 -5.53
CA ARG A 419 14.58 -10.96 -6.91
C ARG A 419 13.42 -10.82 -7.88
N VAL A 420 13.52 -9.84 -8.77
CA VAL A 420 12.50 -9.54 -9.79
C VAL A 420 12.74 -10.35 -11.06
N SER A 421 14.00 -10.42 -11.51
CA SER A 421 14.38 -11.13 -12.73
C SER A 421 15.76 -11.77 -12.58
N GLY A 422 15.95 -12.92 -13.25
CA GLY A 422 17.26 -13.57 -13.37
C GLY A 422 18.06 -13.13 -14.59
N HIS A 423 17.52 -12.23 -15.42
CA HIS A 423 18.25 -11.72 -16.59
C HIS A 423 19.29 -10.70 -16.14
N ALA A 424 20.55 -10.97 -16.47
CA ALA A 424 21.65 -10.05 -16.31
C ALA A 424 21.42 -8.82 -17.22
N SER A 425 21.47 -7.63 -16.64
CA SER A 425 21.55 -6.40 -17.41
C SER A 425 23.01 -6.12 -17.79
N HIS A 426 23.20 -5.32 -18.83
CA HIS A 426 24.54 -4.94 -19.30
C HIS A 426 25.18 -3.82 -18.48
N VAL A 427 24.42 -3.18 -17.59
CA VAL A 427 24.85 -2.00 -16.82
C VAL A 427 24.54 -2.20 -15.33
N ASP A 428 25.57 -1.99 -14.50
CA ASP A 428 25.42 -1.86 -13.05
C ASP A 428 24.76 -0.51 -12.75
N SER A 429 23.50 -0.56 -12.32
CA SER A 429 22.68 0.64 -12.14
C SER A 429 21.63 0.44 -11.07
N VAL A 430 21.18 1.55 -10.49
CA VAL A 430 20.07 1.58 -9.53
C VAL A 430 18.99 2.51 -10.05
N LEU A 431 17.78 2.00 -10.16
CA LEU A 431 16.58 2.74 -10.53
C LEU A 431 15.75 3.01 -9.27
N ILE A 432 15.39 4.25 -9.01
CA ILE A 432 14.51 4.63 -7.90
C ILE A 432 13.15 5.16 -8.38
N ARG A 433 12.11 4.82 -7.62
CA ARG A 433 10.76 5.41 -7.71
C ARG A 433 10.25 5.74 -6.32
N SER A 434 9.32 6.69 -6.24
CA SER A 434 8.62 7.03 -4.99
C SER A 434 7.88 5.82 -4.41
N GLN A 435 7.80 5.77 -3.07
CA GLN A 435 6.95 4.80 -2.36
C GLN A 435 5.52 4.86 -2.86
N GLY A 436 4.90 3.69 -3.04
CA GLY A 436 3.53 3.56 -3.54
C GLY A 436 3.35 3.83 -5.03
N TYR A 437 4.42 4.03 -5.80
CA TYR A 437 4.33 4.20 -7.26
C TYR A 437 3.57 3.03 -7.92
N THR A 438 2.62 3.36 -8.79
CA THR A 438 1.99 2.40 -9.70
C THR A 438 1.87 3.00 -11.11
N GLN A 439 1.68 2.16 -12.13
CA GLN A 439 1.46 2.65 -13.50
C GLN A 439 0.14 3.41 -13.67
N ILE A 440 -0.84 3.17 -12.80
CA ILE A 440 -2.17 3.81 -12.86
C ILE A 440 -2.15 5.17 -12.17
N GLU A 441 -1.51 5.23 -11.01
CA GLU A 441 -1.33 6.42 -10.21
C GLU A 441 0.18 6.62 -10.00
N PRO A 442 0.90 7.16 -11.01
CA PRO A 442 2.31 7.43 -10.86
C PRO A 442 2.50 8.55 -9.84
N ILE A 443 3.32 8.27 -8.82
CA ILE A 443 3.73 9.25 -7.82
C ILE A 443 5.07 9.82 -8.26
N SER A 444 5.09 11.13 -8.49
CA SER A 444 6.30 11.83 -8.90
C SER A 444 7.31 11.94 -7.76
N ILE A 445 8.58 11.81 -8.09
CA ILE A 445 9.70 12.21 -7.24
C ILE A 445 9.76 13.75 -7.27
N PRO A 446 9.89 14.43 -6.12
CA PRO A 446 10.01 15.89 -6.08
C PRO A 446 11.23 16.40 -6.87
N SER A 447 11.07 17.48 -7.64
CA SER A 447 12.17 18.06 -8.46
C SER A 447 13.42 18.43 -7.65
N ARG A 448 13.22 18.81 -6.37
CA ARG A 448 14.32 19.09 -5.43
C ARG A 448 15.33 17.95 -5.27
N GLU A 449 14.92 16.71 -5.53
CA GLU A 449 15.80 15.53 -5.42
C GLU A 449 16.90 15.57 -6.49
N ILE A 450 16.62 16.18 -7.64
CA ILE A 450 17.60 16.43 -8.69
C ILE A 450 18.29 17.76 -8.44
N GLU A 451 17.53 18.82 -8.15
CA GLU A 451 18.08 20.17 -7.99
C GLU A 451 19.12 20.26 -6.86
N SER A 452 18.96 19.45 -5.79
CA SER A 452 19.94 19.46 -4.70
C SER A 452 21.25 18.73 -5.03
N GLY A 453 21.35 18.04 -6.17
CA GLY A 453 22.55 17.33 -6.63
C GLY A 453 23.06 16.22 -5.70
N TRP A 454 22.25 15.75 -4.77
CA TRP A 454 22.71 14.85 -3.72
C TRP A 454 23.04 13.44 -4.25
N LEU A 455 22.32 12.97 -5.27
CA LEU A 455 22.60 11.72 -5.96
C LEU A 455 23.91 11.80 -6.74
N ASP A 456 24.24 12.95 -7.34
CA ASP A 456 25.51 13.17 -8.04
C ASP A 456 26.71 13.17 -7.08
N ARG A 457 26.51 13.60 -5.83
CA ARG A 457 27.54 13.61 -4.78
C ARG A 457 27.80 12.25 -4.14
N GLN A 458 26.98 11.23 -4.42
CA GLN A 458 27.20 9.89 -3.84
C GLN A 458 28.46 9.25 -4.44
N PRO A 459 29.30 8.57 -3.63
CA PRO A 459 30.53 7.96 -4.13
C PRO A 459 30.30 6.84 -5.16
N GLU A 460 29.13 6.17 -5.10
CA GLU A 460 28.72 5.15 -6.05
C GLU A 460 28.28 5.71 -7.40
N SER A 461 27.89 6.98 -7.46
CA SER A 461 27.21 7.58 -8.60
C SER A 461 28.19 8.01 -9.69
N VAL A 462 27.91 7.61 -10.94
CA VAL A 462 28.66 8.05 -12.13
C VAL A 462 27.82 8.98 -13.01
N ALA A 463 26.53 8.68 -13.13
CA ALA A 463 25.58 9.42 -13.96
C ALA A 463 24.19 9.29 -13.37
N VAL A 464 23.46 10.41 -13.26
CA VAL A 464 22.08 10.47 -12.73
C VAL A 464 21.14 10.87 -13.87
N SER A 465 20.28 9.94 -14.28
CA SER A 465 19.35 10.15 -15.39
C SER A 465 17.90 10.20 -14.91
N PRO A 466 17.27 11.39 -14.91
CA PRO A 466 15.87 11.51 -14.59
C PRO A 466 14.97 11.24 -15.79
N LYS A 467 13.85 10.57 -15.53
CA LYS A 467 12.79 10.36 -16.52
C LYS A 467 11.52 11.07 -16.06
N VAL A 468 11.02 11.95 -16.91
CA VAL A 468 9.82 12.75 -16.67
C VAL A 468 8.71 12.23 -17.57
N GLU A 469 7.54 11.97 -16.99
CA GLU A 469 6.35 11.55 -17.73
C GLU A 469 5.14 12.31 -17.22
N ASN A 470 4.10 12.40 -18.04
CA ASN A 470 2.82 12.91 -17.59
C ASN A 470 1.94 11.83 -16.94
N THR A 471 1.09 12.25 -16.00
CA THR A 471 0.05 11.37 -15.46
C THR A 471 -0.89 10.90 -16.59
N PRO A 472 -1.24 9.61 -16.66
CA PRO A 472 -2.17 9.09 -17.67
C PRO A 472 -3.53 9.79 -17.62
N THR A 473 -4.04 10.23 -18.77
CA THR A 473 -5.34 10.91 -18.88
C THR A 473 -6.26 10.24 -19.90
N LEU A 474 -7.57 10.48 -19.77
CA LEU A 474 -8.60 10.02 -20.73
C LEU A 474 -8.61 10.82 -22.04
N ARG A 475 -8.09 12.05 -22.02
CA ARG A 475 -8.03 12.96 -23.16
C ARG A 475 -6.60 13.46 -23.30
N ALA A 476 -6.12 13.57 -24.53
CA ALA A 476 -4.81 14.12 -24.83
C ALA A 476 -4.62 15.49 -24.15
N PRO A 477 -3.68 15.59 -23.19
CA PRO A 477 -3.41 16.85 -22.50
C PRO A 477 -2.54 17.81 -23.34
N TYR A 478 -1.90 17.30 -24.40
CA TYR A 478 -1.05 18.07 -25.28
C TYR A 478 -1.49 17.96 -26.74
N SER A 479 -1.13 18.99 -27.51
CA SER A 479 -1.29 19.03 -28.97
C SER A 479 0.05 19.37 -29.61
N LEU A 480 0.43 18.65 -30.66
CA LEU A 480 1.62 18.90 -31.45
C LEU A 480 1.22 19.12 -32.91
N GLY A 481 1.27 20.37 -33.40
CA GLY A 481 0.92 20.66 -34.79
C GLY A 481 -0.50 20.21 -35.21
N GLY A 482 -1.42 20.06 -34.25
CA GLY A 482 -2.79 19.55 -34.47
C GLY A 482 -2.97 18.05 -34.20
N ALA A 483 -1.89 17.27 -34.06
CA ALA A 483 -1.96 15.88 -33.60
C ALA A 483 -2.17 15.81 -32.08
N ARG A 484 -2.91 14.78 -31.65
CA ARG A 484 -3.25 14.57 -30.23
C ARG A 484 -2.13 13.79 -29.54
N VAL A 485 -1.49 14.42 -28.57
CA VAL A 485 -0.39 13.81 -27.80
C VAL A 485 -0.89 13.47 -26.40
N PHE A 486 -0.93 12.18 -26.08
CA PHE A 486 -1.31 11.64 -24.78
C PHE A 486 -0.12 11.53 -23.83
N GLY A 487 1.08 11.31 -24.36
CA GLY A 487 2.31 11.08 -23.59
C GLY A 487 3.41 12.08 -23.92
N VAL A 488 4.07 12.62 -22.91
CA VAL A 488 5.37 13.31 -23.05
C VAL A 488 6.40 12.55 -22.24
N LEU A 489 7.54 12.30 -22.86
CA LEU A 489 8.68 11.64 -22.25
C LEU A 489 9.86 12.62 -22.21
N GLY A 490 10.23 13.04 -21.00
CA GLY A 490 11.39 13.90 -20.75
C GLY A 490 12.59 13.10 -20.31
N ILE A 491 13.72 13.25 -21.01
CA ILE A 491 15.00 12.60 -20.67
C ILE A 491 16.16 13.59 -20.77
N ASP A 492 17.27 13.29 -20.10
CA ASP A 492 18.56 13.90 -20.43
C ASP A 492 19.36 12.89 -21.29
N PRO A 493 19.53 13.14 -22.61
CA PRO A 493 20.27 12.22 -23.47
C PRO A 493 21.71 11.94 -23.04
N ASP A 494 22.36 12.91 -22.38
CA ASP A 494 23.76 12.76 -21.96
C ASP A 494 23.91 11.85 -20.76
N GLN A 495 22.89 11.76 -19.91
CA GLN A 495 22.85 10.86 -18.76
C GLN A 495 22.20 9.52 -19.10
N GLU A 496 21.11 9.54 -19.89
CA GLU A 496 20.30 8.36 -20.18
C GLU A 496 21.08 7.30 -20.99
N LYS A 497 22.08 7.71 -21.80
CA LYS A 497 22.96 6.79 -22.54
C LYS A 497 23.74 5.82 -21.65
N PHE A 498 23.94 6.16 -20.37
CA PHE A 498 24.58 5.28 -19.39
C PHE A 498 23.61 4.29 -18.77
N ILE A 499 22.30 4.48 -18.92
CA ILE A 499 21.25 3.67 -18.27
C ILE A 499 20.55 2.78 -19.29
N THR A 500 20.03 3.37 -20.38
CA THR A 500 19.25 2.66 -21.38
C THR A 500 19.82 2.86 -22.78
N PRO A 501 19.73 1.84 -23.66
CA PRO A 501 20.17 1.95 -25.05
C PRO A 501 19.11 2.68 -25.92
N ILE A 502 18.50 3.76 -25.41
CA ILE A 502 17.45 4.49 -26.16
C ILE A 502 17.96 5.05 -27.49
N GLY A 503 19.26 5.34 -27.59
CA GLY A 503 19.91 5.74 -28.83
C GLY A 503 19.81 4.69 -29.95
N ASP A 504 19.71 3.40 -29.62
CA ASP A 504 19.59 2.32 -30.61
C ASP A 504 18.20 2.31 -31.28
N ALA A 505 17.20 2.96 -30.67
CA ALA A 505 15.86 3.13 -31.25
C ALA A 505 15.78 4.34 -32.22
N LEU A 506 16.84 5.14 -32.33
CA LEU A 506 16.86 6.32 -33.18
C LEU A 506 17.07 5.93 -34.65
N GLN A 507 16.12 6.29 -35.50
CA GLN A 507 16.16 6.01 -36.94
C GLN A 507 16.87 7.12 -37.72
N GLU A 508 16.58 8.39 -37.39
CA GLU A 508 17.15 9.58 -38.04
C GLU A 508 17.46 10.67 -37.00
N GLY A 509 18.50 11.47 -37.23
CA GLY A 509 18.80 12.67 -36.43
C GLY A 509 19.55 12.40 -35.12
N ALA A 510 19.18 13.11 -34.04
CA ALA A 510 19.75 13.00 -32.70
C ALA A 510 18.65 12.95 -31.62
N LEU A 511 19.02 12.52 -30.40
CA LEU A 511 18.17 12.65 -29.21
C LEU A 511 17.94 14.14 -28.85
N PRO A 512 16.86 14.50 -28.13
CA PRO A 512 16.40 15.89 -28.04
C PRO A 512 17.34 16.77 -27.19
N SER A 513 17.76 17.90 -27.77
CA SER A 513 18.33 19.03 -27.04
C SER A 513 17.27 19.76 -26.20
N THR A 514 17.67 20.76 -25.41
CA THR A 514 16.73 21.58 -24.61
C THR A 514 15.66 22.28 -25.44
N SER A 515 15.92 22.56 -26.72
CA SER A 515 14.95 23.15 -27.66
C SER A 515 14.46 22.15 -28.72
N GLY A 516 14.83 20.88 -28.57
CA GLY A 516 14.55 19.80 -29.50
C GLY A 516 13.31 18.98 -29.12
N ILE A 517 12.68 18.39 -30.14
CA ILE A 517 11.67 17.35 -30.00
C ILE A 517 12.04 16.16 -30.88
N VAL A 518 11.85 14.97 -30.35
CA VAL A 518 11.97 13.71 -31.07
C VAL A 518 10.59 13.06 -31.16
N ILE A 519 10.23 12.65 -32.37
CA ILE A 519 8.92 12.07 -32.70
C ILE A 519 9.08 10.65 -33.23
N SER A 520 8.00 9.88 -33.25
CA SER A 520 7.97 8.55 -33.86
C SER A 520 7.86 8.61 -35.38
N GLU A 521 8.18 7.51 -36.06
CA GLU A 521 7.98 7.37 -37.51
C GLU A 521 6.50 7.53 -37.88
N ALA A 522 5.59 7.00 -37.05
CA ALA A 522 4.15 7.20 -37.22
C ALA A 522 3.73 8.67 -37.14
N LEU A 523 4.23 9.41 -36.14
CA LEU A 523 3.87 10.83 -35.95
C LEU A 523 4.47 11.73 -37.03
N LYS A 524 5.69 11.43 -37.49
CA LYS A 524 6.33 12.07 -38.65
C LYS A 524 5.44 11.96 -39.88
N SER A 525 4.91 10.76 -40.13
CA SER A 525 4.04 10.46 -41.28
C SER A 525 2.66 11.11 -41.16
N GLU A 526 2.11 11.21 -39.95
CA GLU A 526 0.81 11.86 -39.69
C GLU A 526 0.88 13.39 -39.89
N LEU A 527 1.98 14.01 -39.46
CA LEU A 527 2.17 15.46 -39.54
C LEU A 527 2.81 15.94 -40.85
N ASP A 528 3.33 15.04 -41.69
CA ASP A 528 4.06 15.34 -42.92
C ASP A 528 5.24 16.31 -42.70
N VAL A 529 6.08 16.00 -41.70
CA VAL A 529 7.23 16.82 -41.27
C VAL A 529 8.56 16.09 -41.36
N GLY A 530 9.65 16.84 -41.44
CA GLY A 530 11.02 16.31 -41.45
C GLY A 530 11.91 16.92 -40.36
N LEU A 531 13.16 16.49 -40.30
CA LEU A 531 14.17 17.07 -39.41
C LEU A 531 14.32 18.58 -39.68
N GLY A 532 14.50 19.36 -38.62
CA GLY A 532 14.67 20.82 -38.66
C GLY A 532 13.36 21.62 -38.71
N TYR A 533 12.19 20.98 -38.79
CA TYR A 533 10.91 21.67 -38.69
C TYR A 533 10.63 22.15 -37.27
N THR A 534 10.03 23.34 -37.12
CA THR A 534 9.54 23.82 -35.83
C THR A 534 8.10 23.40 -35.62
N LEU A 535 7.84 22.65 -34.56
CA LEU A 535 6.50 22.26 -34.11
C LEU A 535 6.18 22.96 -32.79
N TYR A 536 4.90 23.19 -32.54
CA TYR A 536 4.42 23.78 -31.30
C TYR A 536 3.81 22.71 -30.43
N LEU A 537 4.43 22.43 -29.29
CA LEU A 537 3.88 21.57 -28.23
C LEU A 537 3.26 22.49 -27.18
N ASN A 538 1.93 22.59 -27.14
CA ASN A 538 1.19 23.53 -26.26
C ASN A 538 1.77 24.96 -26.28
N ASP A 539 1.88 25.54 -27.47
CA ASP A 539 2.41 26.89 -27.74
C ASP A 539 3.93 27.08 -27.52
N GLN A 540 4.64 26.04 -27.08
CA GLN A 540 6.10 26.07 -26.99
C GLN A 540 6.75 25.61 -28.32
N PRO A 541 7.59 26.45 -28.98
CA PRO A 541 8.25 26.07 -30.21
C PRO A 541 9.42 25.12 -29.94
N LEU A 542 9.43 23.97 -30.60
CA LEU A 542 10.48 22.95 -30.53
C LEU A 542 10.90 22.50 -31.93
N ILE A 543 12.19 22.23 -32.12
CA ILE A 543 12.75 21.82 -33.42
C ILE A 543 12.78 20.29 -33.49
N VAL A 544 12.27 19.70 -34.56
CA VAL A 544 12.35 18.25 -34.78
C VAL A 544 13.80 17.85 -35.03
N GLU A 545 14.44 17.23 -34.05
CA GLU A 545 15.86 16.87 -34.09
C GLU A 545 16.11 15.39 -34.37
N GLY A 546 15.09 14.55 -34.16
CA GLY A 546 15.21 13.11 -34.39
C GLY A 546 13.88 12.41 -34.61
N VAL A 547 13.98 11.20 -35.18
CA VAL A 547 12.85 10.29 -35.45
C VAL A 547 13.17 8.92 -34.89
N MET A 548 12.26 8.36 -34.09
CA MET A 548 12.39 7.02 -33.48
C MET A 548 11.74 5.93 -34.34
N ASP A 549 12.36 4.75 -34.37
CA ASP A 549 11.75 3.54 -34.91
C ASP A 549 10.65 3.03 -33.95
N ASP A 550 9.43 2.92 -34.48
CA ASP A 550 8.23 2.55 -33.72
C ASP A 550 8.33 1.19 -33.03
N ARG A 551 9.05 0.23 -33.62
CA ARG A 551 9.18 -1.13 -33.08
C ARG A 551 10.26 -1.19 -32.02
N ALA A 552 11.39 -0.53 -32.26
CA ALA A 552 12.52 -0.47 -31.33
C ALA A 552 12.10 0.22 -30.02
N ILE A 553 11.44 1.38 -30.11
CA ILE A 553 11.00 2.11 -28.90
C ILE A 553 9.93 1.35 -28.11
N ARG A 554 9.03 0.62 -28.80
CA ARG A 554 8.02 -0.23 -28.17
C ARG A 554 8.61 -1.47 -27.49
N ALA A 555 9.72 -1.99 -28.01
CA ALA A 555 10.43 -3.11 -27.43
C ALA A 555 11.31 -2.72 -26.22
N LEU A 556 11.66 -1.42 -26.11
CA LEU A 556 12.51 -0.91 -25.04
C LEU A 556 11.85 -1.12 -23.67
N LYS A 557 12.66 -1.65 -22.75
CA LYS A 557 12.28 -1.94 -21.36
C LYS A 557 13.12 -1.13 -20.41
N GLU A 558 12.49 -0.77 -19.31
CA GLU A 558 13.13 -0.15 -18.17
C GLU A 558 13.80 -1.22 -17.29
N ILE A 559 14.72 -0.81 -16.41
CA ILE A 559 15.42 -1.72 -15.47
C ILE A 559 14.44 -2.52 -14.59
N ASP A 560 13.31 -1.91 -14.20
CA ASP A 560 12.25 -2.57 -13.42
C ASP A 560 11.41 -3.58 -14.25
N GLY A 561 11.70 -3.72 -15.55
CA GLY A 561 10.99 -4.57 -16.51
C GLY A 561 9.74 -3.94 -17.12
N SER A 562 9.37 -2.73 -16.70
CA SER A 562 8.24 -1.99 -17.26
C SER A 562 8.50 -1.52 -18.70
N SER A 563 7.44 -1.12 -19.39
CA SER A 563 7.55 -0.49 -20.72
C SER A 563 8.23 0.87 -20.59
N TYR A 564 9.10 1.22 -21.53
CA TYR A 564 9.65 2.56 -21.57
C TYR A 564 8.63 3.62 -22.01
N LEU A 565 7.57 3.21 -22.70
CA LEU A 565 6.52 4.11 -23.21
C LEU A 565 5.60 4.65 -22.11
N PRO A 566 5.12 5.91 -22.24
CA PRO A 566 4.11 6.47 -21.34
C PRO A 566 2.75 5.80 -21.54
N SER A 567 1.85 5.98 -20.58
CA SER A 567 0.51 5.37 -20.56
C SER A 567 -0.61 6.40 -20.68
N LYS A 568 -1.78 5.95 -21.17
CA LYS A 568 -3.03 6.72 -21.31
C LYS A 568 -4.19 5.96 -20.66
N LEU A 569 -5.27 6.66 -20.38
CA LEU A 569 -6.51 6.05 -19.90
C LEU A 569 -7.49 5.84 -21.06
N VAL A 570 -8.05 4.64 -21.17
CA VAL A 570 -9.03 4.29 -22.21
C VAL A 570 -10.32 3.79 -21.57
N ASN A 571 -11.46 4.24 -22.10
CA ASN A 571 -12.76 3.71 -21.75
C ASN A 571 -13.09 2.52 -22.66
N THR A 572 -13.16 1.32 -22.09
CA THR A 572 -13.40 0.09 -22.85
C THR A 572 -14.88 -0.24 -23.07
N ASP A 573 -15.81 0.57 -22.56
CA ASP A 573 -17.24 0.23 -22.63
C ASP A 573 -17.94 0.56 -23.94
N PRO A 574 -18.97 -0.24 -24.32
CA PRO A 574 -19.92 0.13 -25.35
C PRO A 574 -20.67 1.41 -25.00
N LEU A 575 -20.99 2.21 -26.02
CA LEU A 575 -21.76 3.44 -25.90
C LEU A 575 -23.06 3.22 -25.10
N GLY A 576 -23.18 3.89 -23.94
CA GLY A 576 -24.37 3.89 -23.08
C GLY A 576 -24.25 3.10 -21.77
N GLU A 577 -23.14 2.39 -21.54
CA GLU A 577 -22.86 1.70 -20.26
C GLU A 577 -21.96 2.55 -19.34
N ARG A 578 -21.81 2.12 -18.07
CA ARG A 578 -20.96 2.83 -17.10
C ARG A 578 -19.49 2.70 -17.50
N PRO A 579 -18.71 3.80 -17.58
CA PRO A 579 -17.34 3.76 -18.06
C PRO A 579 -16.40 3.00 -17.11
N GLN A 580 -15.66 2.08 -17.68
CA GLN A 580 -14.56 1.32 -17.11
C GLN A 580 -13.29 1.86 -17.76
N ILE A 581 -12.50 2.50 -16.92
CA ILE A 581 -11.26 3.15 -17.32
C ILE A 581 -10.13 2.16 -17.05
N VAL A 582 -9.37 1.82 -18.08
CA VAL A 582 -8.16 1.00 -17.99
C VAL A 582 -6.95 1.79 -18.46
N VAL A 583 -5.78 1.42 -17.95
CA VAL A 583 -4.50 1.98 -18.41
C VAL A 583 -4.02 1.18 -19.62
N GLU A 584 -3.64 1.89 -20.67
CA GLU A 584 -3.06 1.33 -21.89
C GLU A 584 -1.79 2.12 -22.24
N LEU A 585 -0.84 1.50 -22.94
CA LEU A 585 0.34 2.22 -23.42
C LEU A 585 -0.05 3.19 -24.53
N CYS A 586 0.69 4.29 -24.66
CA CYS A 586 0.55 5.18 -25.81
C CYS A 586 1.02 4.46 -27.08
N GLU A 587 0.27 4.62 -28.16
CA GLU A 587 0.74 4.23 -29.49
C GLU A 587 1.89 5.15 -29.93
N PRO A 588 2.78 4.72 -30.83
CA PRO A 588 3.89 5.54 -31.32
C PRO A 588 3.46 6.94 -31.79
N SER A 589 2.30 7.09 -32.42
CA SER A 589 1.77 8.39 -32.85
C SER A 589 1.20 9.27 -31.73
N GLU A 590 1.15 8.80 -30.49
CA GLU A 590 0.48 9.47 -29.38
C GLU A 590 1.44 10.04 -28.32
N PHE A 591 2.75 9.90 -28.51
CA PHE A 591 3.73 10.46 -27.59
C PHE A 591 4.88 11.16 -28.29
N VAL A 592 5.60 11.99 -27.52
CA VAL A 592 6.79 12.72 -27.97
C VAL A 592 7.90 12.61 -26.93
N ILE A 593 9.15 12.75 -27.36
CA ILE A 593 10.32 12.76 -26.48
C ILE A 593 10.96 14.15 -26.55
N VAL A 594 11.21 14.75 -25.38
CA VAL A 594 11.83 16.07 -25.22
C VAL A 594 12.92 16.00 -24.15
N HIS A 595 13.69 17.07 -24.01
CA HIS A 595 14.61 17.18 -22.87
C HIS A 595 13.82 17.24 -21.54
N TYR A 596 14.36 16.66 -20.46
CA TYR A 596 13.64 16.57 -19.18
C TYR A 596 13.25 17.94 -18.61
N SER A 597 14.09 18.97 -18.76
CA SER A 597 13.78 20.34 -18.33
C SER A 597 12.60 20.94 -19.09
N THR A 598 12.50 20.65 -20.39
CA THR A 598 11.35 21.03 -21.23
C THR A 598 10.09 20.29 -20.80
N ALA A 599 10.19 18.99 -20.52
CA ALA A 599 9.05 18.22 -20.00
C ALA A 599 8.54 18.78 -18.67
N LEU A 600 9.42 19.14 -17.72
CA LEU A 600 9.03 19.70 -16.42
C LEU A 600 8.32 21.05 -16.51
N SER A 601 8.47 21.78 -17.62
CA SER A 601 7.73 23.04 -17.86
C SER A 601 6.27 22.82 -18.30
N LEU A 602 5.90 21.59 -18.67
CA LEU A 602 4.55 21.24 -19.10
C LEU A 602 3.63 20.92 -17.91
N ALA A 603 2.33 21.08 -18.10
CA ALA A 603 1.36 20.71 -17.08
C ALA A 603 1.26 19.17 -16.95
N LEU A 604 0.91 18.65 -15.77
CA LEU A 604 0.68 17.21 -15.49
C LEU A 604 1.90 16.30 -15.61
N THR A 605 3.10 16.85 -15.78
CA THR A 605 4.36 16.09 -15.78
C THR A 605 5.01 16.04 -14.41
N GLY A 606 5.77 14.98 -14.16
CA GLY A 606 6.66 14.89 -13.02
C GLY A 606 7.71 13.80 -13.22
N ILE A 607 8.73 13.80 -12.37
CA ILE A 607 9.80 12.80 -12.44
C ILE A 607 9.23 11.47 -11.96
N THR A 608 9.03 10.51 -12.86
CA THR A 608 8.47 9.19 -12.49
C THR A 608 9.54 8.19 -12.09
N ARG A 609 10.80 8.49 -12.42
CA ARG A 609 11.98 7.68 -12.14
C ARG A 609 13.24 8.53 -12.13
N ILE A 610 14.19 8.17 -11.27
CA ILE A 610 15.60 8.54 -11.42
C ILE A 610 16.41 7.23 -11.52
N ALA A 611 17.33 7.12 -12.48
CA ALA A 611 18.27 6.01 -12.53
C ALA A 611 19.70 6.51 -12.38
N VAL A 612 20.51 5.73 -11.69
CA VAL A 612 21.90 6.05 -11.37
C VAL A 612 22.79 4.94 -11.89
N SER A 613 23.78 5.28 -12.71
CA SER A 613 24.84 4.35 -13.12
C SER A 613 25.83 4.21 -11.97
N VAL A 614 26.18 2.97 -11.62
CA VAL A 614 27.07 2.67 -10.49
C VAL A 614 28.51 2.51 -10.98
N GLY A 615 29.45 3.11 -10.25
CA GLY A 615 30.88 3.09 -10.58
C GLY A 615 31.54 1.73 -10.36
N PRO A 616 32.63 1.44 -11.10
CA PRO A 616 33.36 0.18 -10.94
C PRO A 616 33.95 0.07 -9.53
N GLY A 617 33.68 -1.05 -8.85
CA GLY A 617 34.13 -1.31 -7.48
C GLY A 617 33.05 -1.13 -6.40
N TYR A 618 31.88 -0.61 -6.78
CA TYR A 618 30.70 -0.53 -5.91
C TYR A 618 29.66 -1.59 -6.31
N ASP A 619 28.88 -2.04 -5.33
CA ASP A 619 27.80 -3.01 -5.53
C ASP A 619 26.45 -2.28 -5.68
N ALA A 620 25.80 -2.43 -6.84
CA ALA A 620 24.51 -1.80 -7.12
C ALA A 620 23.38 -2.30 -6.20
N GLY A 621 23.45 -3.54 -5.73
CA GLY A 621 22.53 -4.11 -4.74
C GLY A 621 22.64 -3.40 -3.40
N VAL A 622 23.85 -3.26 -2.87
CA VAL A 622 24.11 -2.54 -1.61
C VAL A 622 23.67 -1.08 -1.72
N PHE A 623 23.92 -0.42 -2.85
CA PHE A 623 23.49 0.95 -3.05
C PHE A 623 21.96 1.08 -3.11
N ALA A 624 21.26 0.16 -3.78
CA ALA A 624 19.80 0.13 -3.80
C ALA A 624 19.19 -0.13 -2.41
N GLU A 625 19.78 -1.04 -1.64
CA GLU A 625 19.40 -1.30 -0.24
C GLU A 625 19.53 -0.04 0.62
N ARG A 626 20.64 0.70 0.47
CA ARG A 626 20.84 1.99 1.15
C ARG A 626 19.78 3.01 0.76
N LEU A 627 19.54 3.23 -0.54
CA LEU A 627 18.53 4.19 -1.00
C LEU A 627 17.12 3.84 -0.51
N ALA A 628 16.79 2.55 -0.44
CA ALA A 628 15.53 2.09 0.13
C ALA A 628 15.46 2.34 1.64
N LEU A 629 16.54 2.09 2.39
CA LEU A 629 16.59 2.24 3.84
C LEU A 629 16.62 3.71 4.29
N GLU A 630 17.45 4.54 3.66
CA GLU A 630 17.70 5.93 4.05
C GLU A 630 16.58 6.87 3.60
N ARG A 631 16.04 6.65 2.39
CA ARG A 631 15.09 7.58 1.73
C ARG A 631 13.72 6.96 1.49
N GLY A 632 13.54 5.70 1.86
CA GLY A 632 12.30 4.99 1.66
C GLY A 632 12.04 4.60 0.20
N TYR A 633 12.89 4.86 -0.80
CA TYR A 633 12.54 4.59 -2.20
C TYR A 633 12.25 3.12 -2.50
N LEU A 634 11.47 2.89 -3.56
CA LEU A 634 11.50 1.61 -4.27
C LEU A 634 12.75 1.61 -5.17
N ALA A 635 13.75 0.80 -4.83
CA ALA A 635 15.04 0.79 -5.49
C ALA A 635 15.30 -0.54 -6.19
N TRP A 636 15.39 -0.52 -7.52
CA TRP A 636 15.76 -1.67 -8.33
C TRP A 636 17.25 -1.62 -8.64
N SER A 637 18.00 -2.60 -8.18
CA SER A 637 19.38 -2.81 -8.61
C SER A 637 19.42 -3.74 -9.81
N SER A 638 20.30 -3.41 -10.73
CA SER A 638 20.59 -4.17 -11.93
C SER A 638 22.05 -4.56 -11.91
N SER A 639 22.33 -5.86 -11.94
CA SER A 639 23.70 -6.40 -11.98
C SER A 639 23.77 -7.68 -12.84
N PRO A 640 24.96 -8.24 -13.10
CA PRO A 640 25.10 -9.53 -13.76
C PRO A 640 24.39 -10.69 -13.06
N GLU A 641 24.09 -10.58 -11.76
CA GLU A 641 23.38 -11.60 -10.99
C GLU A 641 21.85 -11.57 -11.22
N GLY A 642 21.34 -10.45 -11.72
CA GLY A 642 19.94 -10.23 -12.02
C GLY A 642 19.44 -8.90 -11.48
N ILE A 643 18.12 -8.74 -11.50
CA ILE A 643 17.45 -7.53 -11.02
C ILE A 643 16.82 -7.82 -9.66
N HIS A 644 17.14 -6.99 -8.68
CA HIS A 644 16.60 -7.08 -7.32
C HIS A 644 15.87 -5.78 -6.97
N LEU A 645 14.76 -5.90 -6.25
CA LEU A 645 14.01 -4.77 -5.68
C LEU A 645 14.27 -4.73 -4.18
N ALA A 646 14.88 -3.64 -3.72
CA ALA A 646 14.98 -3.24 -2.33
C ALA A 646 13.88 -2.22 -2.01
N SER A 647 13.17 -2.43 -0.90
CA SER A 647 12.13 -1.50 -0.43
C SER A 647 11.90 -1.68 1.06
N LEU A 648 11.48 -0.62 1.75
CA LEU A 648 10.89 -0.75 3.08
C LEU A 648 9.46 -1.27 2.95
N GLY A 649 9.18 -2.38 3.63
CA GLY A 649 7.87 -3.02 3.53
C GLY A 649 7.62 -4.02 4.64
N SER A 650 6.37 -4.48 4.72
CA SER A 650 6.01 -5.55 5.63
C SER A 650 6.43 -6.90 5.06
N PHE A 651 7.20 -7.67 5.81
CA PHE A 651 7.50 -9.06 5.49
C PHE A 651 6.92 -9.99 6.55
N PHE A 652 6.67 -11.23 6.17
CA PHE A 652 6.15 -12.21 7.10
C PHE A 652 7.31 -12.79 7.92
N GLU A 653 7.32 -12.53 9.23
CA GLU A 653 8.36 -13.07 10.11
C GLU A 653 8.18 -14.58 10.26
N GLY A 654 9.08 -15.35 9.64
CA GLY A 654 9.08 -16.82 9.66
C GLY A 654 9.36 -17.45 11.04
N LYS A 655 9.59 -16.66 12.09
CA LYS A 655 9.93 -17.17 13.43
C LYS A 655 8.81 -18.03 14.05
N GLY A 656 7.55 -17.82 13.65
CA GLY A 656 6.40 -18.66 14.03
C GLY A 656 6.13 -19.87 13.12
N MET A 657 6.83 -20.00 11.98
CA MET A 657 6.60 -21.06 10.99
C MET A 657 6.75 -22.49 11.57
N PRO A 658 7.71 -22.78 12.48
CA PRO A 658 7.80 -24.11 13.09
C PRO A 658 6.54 -24.54 13.86
N LEU A 659 5.75 -23.59 14.36
CA LEU A 659 4.50 -23.86 15.10
C LEU A 659 3.32 -24.24 14.17
N LEU A 660 3.45 -24.06 12.85
CA LEU A 660 2.44 -24.48 11.88
C LEU A 660 2.25 -26.00 11.85
N VAL A 661 3.32 -26.77 12.01
CA VAL A 661 3.26 -28.24 11.98
C VAL A 661 2.42 -28.78 13.15
N PRO A 662 2.71 -28.44 14.43
CA PRO A 662 1.85 -28.81 15.55
C PRO A 662 0.41 -28.33 15.38
N TRP A 663 0.19 -27.10 14.89
CA TRP A 663 -1.15 -26.57 14.69
C TRP A 663 -1.94 -27.36 13.63
N ALA A 664 -1.31 -27.71 12.50
CA ALA A 664 -1.90 -28.55 11.47
C ALA A 664 -2.29 -29.94 12.00
N ILE A 665 -1.48 -30.54 12.88
CA ILE A 665 -1.80 -31.80 13.55
C ILE A 665 -3.07 -31.68 14.38
N VAL A 666 -3.24 -30.58 15.14
CA VAL A 666 -4.45 -30.34 15.94
C VAL A 666 -5.67 -30.16 15.05
N VAL A 667 -5.57 -29.43 13.94
CA VAL A 667 -6.65 -29.27 12.95
C VAL A 667 -7.06 -30.62 12.37
N LEU A 668 -6.08 -31.44 11.94
CA LEU A 668 -6.34 -32.78 11.39
C LEU A 668 -7.02 -33.70 12.41
N ASN A 669 -6.62 -33.63 13.68
CA ASN A 669 -7.25 -34.39 14.76
C ASN A 669 -8.72 -34.00 14.95
N VAL A 670 -9.03 -32.71 14.93
CA VAL A 670 -10.43 -32.22 14.99
C VAL A 670 -11.25 -32.71 13.79
N VAL A 671 -10.70 -32.66 12.58
CA VAL A 671 -11.38 -33.18 11.39
C VAL A 671 -11.66 -34.68 11.53
N LEU A 672 -10.68 -35.47 11.98
CA LEU A 672 -10.82 -36.91 12.15
C LEU A 672 -11.88 -37.26 13.22
N THR A 673 -11.86 -36.59 14.36
CA THR A 673 -12.85 -36.81 15.44
C THR A 673 -14.27 -36.46 15.00
N MET A 674 -14.44 -35.39 14.21
CA MET A 674 -15.74 -35.01 13.64
C MET A 674 -16.24 -35.98 12.57
N LEU A 675 -15.36 -36.44 11.68
CA LEU A 675 -15.69 -37.45 10.67
C LEU A 675 -16.15 -38.75 11.32
N ASN A 676 -15.40 -39.26 12.30
CA ASN A 676 -15.75 -40.49 13.03
C ASN A 676 -17.11 -40.37 13.76
N SER A 677 -17.35 -39.23 14.40
CA SER A 677 -18.63 -38.95 15.08
C SER A 677 -19.84 -39.05 14.14
N MET A 678 -19.68 -38.61 12.88
CA MET A 678 -20.72 -38.59 11.87
C MET A 678 -20.90 -39.93 11.14
N PHE A 679 -19.83 -40.66 10.83
CA PHE A 679 -19.92 -41.99 10.19
C PHE A 679 -20.76 -42.97 11.02
N GLU A 680 -20.58 -42.93 12.34
CA GLU A 680 -21.33 -43.76 13.29
C GLU A 680 -22.81 -43.36 13.43
N ARG A 681 -23.25 -42.27 12.79
CA ARG A 681 -24.62 -41.74 12.83
C ARG A 681 -25.37 -41.91 11.51
N ARG A 682 -24.82 -42.66 10.55
CA ARG A 682 -25.49 -42.98 9.28
C ARG A 682 -26.86 -43.64 9.48
N GLU A 683 -26.95 -44.60 10.41
CA GLU A 683 -28.23 -45.25 10.76
C GLU A 683 -29.27 -44.25 11.30
N GLU A 684 -28.83 -43.25 12.09
CA GLU A 684 -29.72 -42.21 12.61
C GLU A 684 -30.21 -41.29 11.47
N ILE A 685 -29.37 -40.99 10.49
CA ILE A 685 -29.73 -40.23 9.27
C ILE A 685 -30.79 -40.99 8.46
N HIS A 686 -30.63 -42.31 8.28
CA HIS A 686 -31.62 -43.15 7.61
C HIS A 686 -32.97 -43.17 8.33
N ILE A 687 -32.97 -43.25 9.66
CA ILE A 687 -34.20 -43.20 10.47
C ILE A 687 -34.89 -41.84 10.31
N LEU A 688 -34.15 -40.72 10.41
CA LEU A 688 -34.71 -39.37 10.26
C LEU A 688 -35.28 -39.14 8.86
N SER A 689 -34.60 -39.62 7.82
CA SER A 689 -35.09 -39.57 6.44
C SER A 689 -36.35 -40.43 6.25
N SER A 690 -36.44 -41.58 6.92
CA SER A 690 -37.61 -42.47 6.84
C SER A 690 -38.85 -41.90 7.54
N VAL A 691 -38.66 -41.03 8.52
CA VAL A 691 -39.73 -40.27 9.19
C VAL A 691 -40.17 -39.04 8.39
N GLY A 692 -39.53 -38.77 7.24
CA GLY A 692 -39.93 -37.72 6.30
C GLY A 692 -39.19 -36.39 6.44
N LEU A 693 -38.07 -36.33 7.19
CA LEU A 693 -37.22 -35.14 7.22
C LEU A 693 -36.47 -34.98 5.89
N ASN A 694 -36.55 -33.79 5.30
CA ASN A 694 -35.77 -33.46 4.10
C ASN A 694 -34.26 -33.46 4.44
N PRO A 695 -33.36 -33.93 3.55
CA PRO A 695 -31.90 -33.81 3.69
C PRO A 695 -31.40 -32.46 4.22
N ALA A 696 -32.02 -31.34 3.83
CA ALA A 696 -31.68 -30.02 4.34
C ALA A 696 -32.00 -29.84 5.84
N GLN A 697 -33.10 -30.41 6.33
CA GLN A 697 -33.49 -30.38 7.75
C GLN A 697 -32.59 -31.30 8.58
N ILE A 698 -32.19 -32.45 8.04
CA ILE A 698 -31.23 -33.36 8.66
C ILE A 698 -29.86 -32.65 8.79
N ALA A 699 -29.38 -32.04 7.70
CA ALA A 699 -28.15 -31.24 7.72
C ALA A 699 -28.22 -30.11 8.74
N ALA A 700 -29.36 -29.42 8.85
CA ALA A 700 -29.55 -28.34 9.83
C ALA A 700 -29.45 -28.83 11.29
N ILE A 701 -29.90 -30.05 11.62
CA ILE A 701 -29.73 -30.62 12.98
C ILE A 701 -28.26 -30.81 13.32
N PHE A 702 -27.47 -31.36 12.38
CA PHE A 702 -26.03 -31.54 12.59
C PHE A 702 -25.27 -30.22 12.60
N MET A 703 -25.64 -29.27 11.75
CA MET A 703 -25.09 -27.91 11.77
C MET A 703 -25.41 -27.18 13.08
N SER A 704 -26.59 -27.36 13.67
CA SER A 704 -26.92 -26.79 14.97
C SER A 704 -26.16 -27.47 16.12
N GLU A 705 -25.95 -28.79 16.08
CA GLU A 705 -25.09 -29.48 17.05
C GLU A 705 -23.66 -28.96 16.95
N ALA A 706 -23.15 -28.86 15.73
CA ALA A 706 -21.86 -28.28 15.42
C ALA A 706 -21.71 -26.87 15.97
N ALA A 707 -22.72 -26.02 15.76
CA ALA A 707 -22.72 -24.64 16.21
C ALA A 707 -22.64 -24.51 17.73
N ILE A 708 -23.42 -25.32 18.45
CA ILE A 708 -23.44 -25.34 19.91
C ILE A 708 -22.07 -25.77 20.47
N VAL A 709 -21.48 -26.83 19.91
CA VAL A 709 -20.17 -27.36 20.36
C VAL A 709 -19.06 -26.38 20.01
N GLY A 710 -19.05 -25.84 18.80
CA GLY A 710 -18.03 -24.89 18.32
C GLY A 710 -18.01 -23.60 19.13
N PHE A 711 -19.18 -23.03 19.46
CA PHE A 711 -19.25 -21.83 20.29
C PHE A 711 -18.80 -22.08 21.74
N ALA A 712 -19.22 -23.20 22.33
CA ALA A 712 -18.77 -23.60 23.67
C ALA A 712 -17.25 -23.83 23.72
N ALA A 713 -16.71 -24.53 22.74
CA ALA A 713 -15.27 -24.76 22.59
C ALA A 713 -14.51 -23.45 22.35
N GLY A 714 -15.06 -22.52 21.57
CA GLY A 714 -14.51 -21.19 21.33
C GLY A 714 -14.30 -20.41 22.62
N GLY A 715 -15.32 -20.34 23.48
CA GLY A 715 -15.21 -19.63 24.76
C GLY A 715 -14.21 -20.26 25.73
N LEU A 716 -14.28 -21.58 25.91
CA LEU A 716 -13.36 -22.31 26.79
C LEU A 716 -11.92 -22.28 26.27
N GLY A 717 -11.73 -22.47 24.96
CA GLY A 717 -10.42 -22.49 24.32
C GLY A 717 -9.78 -21.11 24.34
N TYR A 718 -10.55 -20.05 24.14
CA TYR A 718 -10.04 -18.68 24.20
C TYR A 718 -9.52 -18.33 25.61
N LEU A 719 -10.30 -18.63 26.66
CA LEU A 719 -9.85 -18.50 28.04
C LEU A 719 -8.61 -19.35 28.34
N GLY A 720 -8.60 -20.60 27.87
CA GLY A 720 -7.44 -21.48 27.99
C GLY A 720 -6.21 -20.88 27.33
N GLY A 721 -6.35 -20.34 26.12
CA GLY A 721 -5.28 -19.71 25.34
C GLY A 721 -4.71 -18.47 26.03
N LEU A 722 -5.57 -17.61 26.60
CA LEU A 722 -5.12 -16.49 27.44
C LEU A 722 -4.35 -16.95 28.67
N GLY A 723 -4.81 -18.04 29.31
CA GLY A 723 -4.11 -18.67 30.42
C GLY A 723 -2.71 -19.19 30.07
N VAL A 724 -2.50 -19.67 28.83
CA VAL A 724 -1.17 -20.12 28.38
C VAL A 724 -0.15 -19.00 28.46
N TYR A 725 -0.47 -17.78 28.03
CA TYR A 725 0.48 -16.65 28.10
C TYR A 725 0.94 -16.35 29.53
N LYS A 726 0.02 -16.42 30.50
CA LYS A 726 0.39 -16.30 31.93
C LYS A 726 1.27 -17.46 32.39
N GLY A 727 0.98 -18.68 31.94
CA GLY A 727 1.81 -19.85 32.21
C GLY A 727 3.23 -19.67 31.65
N LEU A 728 3.36 -19.26 30.39
CA LEU A 728 4.65 -18.99 29.76
C LEU A 728 5.45 -17.93 30.51
N ALA A 729 4.81 -16.81 30.87
CA ALA A 729 5.42 -15.77 31.68
C ALA A 729 5.88 -16.30 33.06
N PHE A 730 5.06 -17.09 33.73
CA PHE A 730 5.36 -17.65 35.05
C PHE A 730 6.55 -18.61 35.03
N PHE A 731 6.67 -19.45 33.99
CA PHE A 731 7.78 -20.38 33.83
C PHE A 731 9.04 -19.73 33.23
N GLY A 732 9.01 -18.43 32.92
CA GLY A 732 10.13 -17.74 32.26
C GLY A 732 10.42 -18.25 30.84
N LEU A 733 9.41 -18.84 30.18
CA LEU A 733 9.54 -19.32 28.81
C LEU A 733 9.35 -18.15 27.83
N ALA A 734 10.46 -17.64 27.31
CA ALA A 734 10.50 -16.58 26.30
C ALA A 734 10.27 -17.15 24.88
N LEU A 735 9.08 -17.71 24.63
CA LEU A 735 8.67 -18.04 23.28
C LEU A 735 8.30 -16.75 22.54
N GLU A 736 8.85 -16.53 21.36
CA GLU A 736 8.54 -15.36 20.52
C GLU A 736 7.14 -15.47 19.88
N VAL A 737 6.11 -15.46 20.73
CA VAL A 737 4.70 -15.50 20.34
C VAL A 737 3.99 -14.26 20.85
N ARG A 738 3.35 -13.52 19.94
CA ARG A 738 2.60 -12.32 20.31
C ARG A 738 1.27 -12.67 20.97
N GLN A 739 0.98 -12.01 22.09
CA GLN A 739 -0.30 -12.17 22.79
C GLN A 739 -1.47 -11.66 21.94
N LYS A 740 -2.48 -12.50 21.72
CA LYS A 740 -3.70 -12.14 20.97
C LYS A 740 -4.68 -11.38 21.86
N VAL A 741 -4.45 -10.07 21.99
CA VAL A 741 -5.21 -9.18 22.88
C VAL A 741 -6.53 -8.71 22.25
N SER A 742 -6.61 -8.58 20.92
CA SER A 742 -7.82 -8.12 20.22
C SER A 742 -9.00 -9.11 20.30
N ALA A 743 -10.20 -8.59 20.57
CA ALA A 743 -11.44 -9.36 20.61
C ALA A 743 -11.82 -9.96 19.23
N PHE A 744 -11.27 -9.44 18.13
CA PHE A 744 -11.44 -10.05 16.80
C PHE A 744 -10.98 -11.52 16.79
N TRP A 745 -9.92 -11.85 17.53
CA TRP A 745 -9.43 -13.22 17.65
C TRP A 745 -10.40 -14.15 18.37
N SER A 746 -11.26 -13.63 19.25
CA SER A 746 -12.35 -14.42 19.85
C SER A 746 -13.38 -14.82 18.78
N LEU A 747 -13.73 -13.92 17.86
CA LEU A 747 -14.63 -14.22 16.75
C LEU A 747 -13.96 -15.16 15.72
N ALA A 748 -12.70 -14.93 15.39
CA ALA A 748 -11.92 -15.81 14.52
C ALA A 748 -11.81 -17.22 15.10
N SER A 749 -11.66 -17.35 16.42
CA SER A 749 -11.62 -18.65 17.10
C SER A 749 -12.93 -19.43 16.97
N ILE A 750 -14.07 -18.74 17.08
CA ILE A 750 -15.38 -19.31 16.79
C ILE A 750 -15.42 -19.71 15.32
N GLY A 751 -15.01 -18.83 14.40
CA GLY A 751 -14.97 -19.12 12.97
C GLY A 751 -14.19 -20.39 12.64
N ILE A 752 -13.03 -20.60 13.26
CA ILE A 752 -12.20 -21.80 13.08
C ILE A 752 -12.87 -23.03 13.67
N ALA A 753 -13.37 -22.95 14.91
CA ALA A 753 -14.10 -24.06 15.52
C ALA A 753 -15.33 -24.44 14.68
N MET A 754 -16.10 -23.45 14.22
CA MET A 754 -17.27 -23.63 13.36
C MET A 754 -16.90 -24.25 12.02
N THR A 755 -15.85 -23.75 11.37
CA THR A 755 -15.40 -24.24 10.06
C THR A 755 -14.90 -25.67 10.14
N ALA A 756 -14.10 -26.01 11.16
CA ALA A 756 -13.61 -27.37 11.36
C ALA A 756 -14.78 -28.37 11.53
N VAL A 757 -15.78 -27.96 12.32
CA VAL A 757 -16.95 -28.79 12.59
C VAL A 757 -17.89 -28.85 11.38
N PHE A 758 -18.09 -27.74 10.67
CA PHE A 758 -18.86 -27.69 9.42
C PHE A 758 -18.22 -28.49 8.31
N MET A 759 -16.89 -28.47 8.18
CA MET A 759 -16.18 -29.24 7.16
C MET A 759 -16.31 -30.74 7.43
N GLY A 760 -16.16 -31.17 8.69
CA GLY A 760 -16.45 -32.54 9.10
C GLY A 760 -17.89 -32.94 8.81
N ALA A 761 -18.86 -32.06 9.08
CA ALA A 761 -20.27 -32.29 8.75
C ALA A 761 -20.53 -32.33 7.22
N TYR A 762 -19.91 -31.45 6.44
CA TYR A 762 -20.08 -31.33 4.99
C TYR A 762 -19.54 -32.55 4.24
N VAL A 763 -18.30 -32.97 4.54
CA VAL A 763 -17.68 -34.16 3.94
C VAL A 763 -18.52 -35.40 4.24
N ALA A 764 -19.02 -35.53 5.47
CA ALA A 764 -19.90 -36.61 5.86
C ALA A 764 -21.26 -36.56 5.13
N LEU A 765 -21.90 -35.38 5.04
CA LEU A 765 -23.18 -35.19 4.34
C LEU A 765 -23.06 -35.51 2.84
N ARG A 766 -22.00 -35.08 2.16
CA ARG A 766 -21.76 -35.41 0.74
C ARG A 766 -21.67 -36.92 0.54
N SER A 767 -21.00 -37.64 1.43
CA SER A 767 -20.90 -39.10 1.38
C SER A 767 -22.23 -39.83 1.66
N SER A 768 -23.18 -39.16 2.33
CA SER A 768 -24.51 -39.69 2.66
C SER A 768 -25.59 -39.34 1.62
N ILE A 769 -25.46 -38.21 0.92
CA ILE A 769 -26.41 -37.72 -0.11
C ILE A 769 -26.26 -38.48 -1.45
N VAL A 770 -25.11 -39.14 -1.69
CA VAL A 770 -24.90 -40.02 -2.85
C VAL A 770 -25.92 -41.18 -2.91
N ILE A 771 -26.64 -41.43 -1.82
CA ILE A 771 -27.62 -42.53 -1.71
C ILE A 771 -29.05 -42.08 -2.08
N THR A 772 -29.30 -40.80 -2.40
CA THR A 772 -30.61 -40.32 -2.89
C THR A 772 -30.61 -40.14 -4.42
N PRO A 773 -31.17 -41.09 -5.22
CA PRO A 773 -30.97 -41.12 -6.67
C PRO A 773 -31.69 -40.01 -7.45
N SER A 774 -32.60 -39.27 -6.83
CA SER A 774 -33.55 -38.39 -7.53
C SER A 774 -32.96 -37.04 -8.00
N LEU A 775 -31.75 -36.66 -7.57
CA LEU A 775 -31.16 -35.34 -7.84
C LEU A 775 -30.12 -35.31 -9.00
N MET A 776 -29.84 -36.42 -9.68
CA MET A 776 -28.73 -36.53 -10.64
C MET A 776 -29.03 -36.09 -12.10
N ARG A 777 -30.10 -35.37 -12.40
CA ARG A 777 -30.37 -34.93 -13.79
C ARG A 777 -29.86 -33.50 -14.07
N ARG A 778 -28.54 -33.32 -14.22
CA ARG A 778 -27.93 -32.05 -14.68
C ARG A 778 -27.55 -32.14 -16.18
N TRP A 779 -28.01 -31.18 -16.97
CA TRP A 779 -27.68 -31.05 -18.40
C TRP A 779 -26.22 -30.60 -18.59
N ARG A 780 -25.60 -30.96 -19.72
CA ARG A 780 -24.24 -30.57 -20.14
C ARG A 780 -24.28 -30.07 -21.59
N MET A 781 -23.49 -29.05 -21.90
CA MET A 781 -23.27 -28.60 -23.29
C MET A 781 -22.47 -29.65 -24.07
N GLU A 782 -22.91 -29.95 -25.30
CA GLU A 782 -22.14 -30.77 -26.24
C GLU A 782 -20.80 -30.08 -26.53
N LYS A 783 -19.72 -30.87 -26.66
CA LYS A 783 -18.40 -30.35 -27.00
C LYS A 783 -18.42 -29.89 -28.47
N SER A 784 -18.37 -28.59 -28.71
CA SER A 784 -18.01 -28.02 -30.01
C SER A 784 -16.56 -27.49 -29.92
N ASP A 785 -15.71 -27.92 -30.84
CA ASP A 785 -14.38 -27.34 -31.07
C ASP A 785 -14.57 -25.97 -31.73
N VAL A 786 -14.95 -24.96 -30.95
CA VAL A 786 -15.16 -23.59 -31.44
C VAL A 786 -13.82 -22.85 -31.42
N LYS A 787 -13.39 -22.32 -32.57
CA LYS A 787 -12.20 -21.45 -32.67
C LYS A 787 -12.49 -20.12 -31.95
N TYR A 788 -11.47 -19.50 -31.37
CA TYR A 788 -11.57 -18.15 -30.80
C TYR A 788 -12.27 -17.21 -31.80
N PHE A 789 -13.28 -16.46 -31.34
CA PHE A 789 -14.16 -15.54 -32.07
C PHE A 789 -15.47 -16.08 -32.70
N GLU A 790 -15.77 -17.38 -32.65
CA GLU A 790 -17.09 -17.88 -33.07
C GLU A 790 -18.08 -18.01 -31.89
N PRO A 791 -19.36 -17.63 -32.05
CA PRO A 791 -20.36 -17.74 -30.99
C PRO A 791 -20.72 -19.21 -30.71
N PHE A 792 -20.91 -19.55 -29.43
CA PHE A 792 -21.40 -20.87 -29.02
C PHE A 792 -22.82 -21.09 -29.55
N GLU A 793 -23.01 -22.12 -30.37
CA GLU A 793 -24.32 -22.59 -30.81
C GLU A 793 -24.88 -23.67 -29.87
N MET A 794 -26.07 -23.43 -29.33
CA MET A 794 -26.78 -24.37 -28.46
C MET A 794 -28.17 -24.65 -29.01
N ARG A 795 -28.51 -25.94 -29.17
CA ARG A 795 -29.87 -26.38 -29.51
C ARG A 795 -30.75 -26.38 -28.28
N VAL A 796 -31.83 -25.61 -28.31
CA VAL A 796 -32.84 -25.59 -27.25
C VAL A 796 -33.76 -26.81 -27.46
N PRO A 797 -34.03 -27.64 -26.44
CA PRO A 797 -34.71 -28.92 -26.58
C PRO A 797 -36.24 -28.75 -26.66
N VAL A 798 -36.72 -27.84 -27.50
CA VAL A 798 -38.15 -27.57 -27.66
C VAL A 798 -38.44 -27.58 -29.15
N ARG A 799 -39.49 -28.29 -29.52
CA ARG A 799 -40.06 -28.32 -30.86
C ARG A 799 -41.55 -28.01 -30.78
N PHE A 800 -42.05 -27.24 -31.73
CA PHE A 800 -43.45 -26.79 -31.77
C PHE A 800 -43.88 -26.57 -33.22
N LEU A 801 -45.19 -26.52 -33.47
CA LEU A 801 -45.73 -26.34 -34.82
C LEU A 801 -45.55 -24.89 -35.28
N GLN A 802 -45.46 -24.64 -36.59
CA GLN A 802 -45.35 -23.28 -37.14
C GLN A 802 -46.46 -22.34 -36.65
N ALA A 803 -47.69 -22.83 -36.51
CA ALA A 803 -48.83 -22.09 -35.96
C ALA A 803 -48.63 -21.59 -34.52
N GLU A 804 -47.67 -22.15 -33.78
CA GLU A 804 -47.40 -21.87 -32.37
C GLU A 804 -46.19 -20.95 -32.17
N MET A 805 -45.52 -20.57 -33.27
CA MET A 805 -44.34 -19.72 -33.26
C MET A 805 -44.62 -18.38 -32.57
N GLY A 806 -45.72 -17.71 -32.92
CA GLY A 806 -46.10 -16.44 -32.29
C GLY A 806 -46.27 -16.57 -30.77
N GLY A 807 -46.93 -17.64 -30.31
CA GLY A 807 -47.14 -17.89 -28.88
C GLY A 807 -45.87 -18.23 -28.11
N TYR A 808 -44.89 -18.89 -28.75
CA TYR A 808 -43.58 -19.13 -28.15
C TYR A 808 -42.73 -17.86 -28.10
N ALA A 809 -42.68 -17.10 -29.20
CA ALA A 809 -41.94 -15.86 -29.30
C ALA A 809 -42.42 -14.81 -28.29
N ASP A 810 -43.73 -14.63 -28.16
CA ASP A 810 -44.33 -13.72 -27.17
C ASP A 810 -44.00 -14.14 -25.74
N TYR A 811 -44.07 -15.45 -25.44
CA TYR A 811 -43.71 -15.96 -24.12
C TYR A 811 -42.23 -15.72 -23.80
N MET A 812 -41.35 -15.97 -24.77
CA MET A 812 -39.91 -15.73 -24.62
C MET A 812 -39.63 -14.24 -24.40
N LEU A 813 -40.23 -13.35 -25.19
CA LEU A 813 -40.07 -11.90 -25.06
C LEU A 813 -40.57 -11.39 -23.72
N GLN A 814 -41.73 -11.85 -23.25
CA GLN A 814 -42.24 -11.49 -21.92
C GLN A 814 -41.31 -12.01 -20.80
N ALA A 815 -40.79 -13.22 -20.93
CA ALA A 815 -39.87 -13.79 -19.95
C ALA A 815 -38.55 -13.01 -19.89
N LEU A 816 -38.01 -12.59 -21.05
CA LEU A 816 -36.83 -11.73 -21.12
C LEU A 816 -37.12 -10.33 -20.56
N ARG A 817 -38.20 -9.66 -20.97
CA ARG A 817 -38.55 -8.33 -20.44
C ARG A 817 -38.76 -8.32 -18.92
N ARG A 818 -39.31 -9.39 -18.34
CA ARG A 818 -39.42 -9.54 -16.86
C ARG A 818 -38.07 -9.56 -16.15
N LEU A 819 -36.99 -9.91 -16.85
CA LEU A 819 -35.65 -9.93 -16.29
C LEU A 819 -34.96 -8.57 -16.38
N GLU A 820 -35.47 -7.59 -17.12
CA GLU A 820 -34.87 -6.24 -17.19
C GLU A 820 -34.66 -5.62 -15.80
N THR A 821 -35.63 -5.82 -14.88
CA THR A 821 -35.62 -5.28 -13.51
C THR A 821 -35.10 -6.25 -12.44
N HIS A 822 -34.58 -7.42 -12.82
CA HIS A 822 -34.22 -8.46 -11.85
C HIS A 822 -32.85 -8.21 -11.20
N PRO A 823 -32.74 -8.24 -9.85
CA PRO A 823 -31.57 -7.74 -9.10
C PRO A 823 -30.27 -8.52 -9.31
N THR A 824 -30.35 -9.78 -9.74
CA THR A 824 -29.18 -10.67 -9.89
C THR A 824 -29.00 -11.25 -11.29
N ARG A 825 -29.95 -11.03 -12.20
CA ARG A 825 -30.00 -11.66 -13.53
C ARG A 825 -30.77 -10.76 -14.48
N SER A 826 -30.10 -9.78 -15.06
CA SER A 826 -30.74 -8.76 -15.87
C SER A 826 -30.53 -9.01 -17.36
N THR A 827 -31.54 -8.71 -18.17
CA THR A 827 -31.43 -8.68 -19.62
C THR A 827 -31.61 -7.26 -20.14
N SER A 828 -30.96 -6.91 -21.24
CA SER A 828 -31.08 -5.59 -21.87
C SER A 828 -30.96 -5.68 -23.40
N SER A 829 -31.19 -4.57 -24.09
CA SER A 829 -31.01 -4.44 -25.54
C SER A 829 -31.78 -5.48 -26.37
N ILE A 830 -33.02 -5.80 -25.95
CA ILE A 830 -33.87 -6.79 -26.59
C ILE A 830 -34.38 -6.25 -27.93
N LYS A 831 -34.06 -6.91 -29.04
CA LYS A 831 -34.52 -6.58 -30.39
C LYS A 831 -35.10 -7.81 -31.08
N THR A 832 -36.12 -7.62 -31.90
CA THR A 832 -36.81 -8.67 -32.65
C THR A 832 -36.77 -8.37 -34.15
N GLN A 833 -36.57 -9.40 -34.96
CA GLN A 833 -36.59 -9.31 -36.42
C GLN A 833 -37.26 -10.56 -37.01
N ASP A 834 -38.24 -10.38 -37.88
CA ASP A 834 -38.84 -11.48 -38.65
C ASP A 834 -37.88 -11.91 -39.76
N LEU A 835 -37.79 -13.21 -40.02
CA LEU A 835 -36.94 -13.81 -41.06
C LEU A 835 -37.77 -14.07 -42.33
N ASP A 836 -37.12 -13.96 -43.50
CA ASP A 836 -37.78 -14.09 -44.82
C ASP A 836 -38.38 -15.50 -45.06
N ASP A 837 -37.95 -16.49 -44.29
CA ASP A 837 -38.42 -17.89 -44.33
C ASP A 837 -39.58 -18.18 -43.36
N GLY A 838 -40.15 -17.15 -42.73
CA GLY A 838 -41.22 -17.31 -41.73
C GLY A 838 -40.73 -17.68 -40.32
N GLY A 839 -39.41 -17.62 -40.07
CA GLY A 839 -38.79 -17.68 -38.74
C GLY A 839 -38.73 -16.33 -38.01
N MET A 840 -38.17 -16.32 -36.80
CA MET A 840 -37.97 -15.10 -36.00
C MET A 840 -36.61 -15.10 -35.30
N ARG A 841 -35.96 -13.93 -35.26
CA ARG A 841 -34.72 -13.66 -34.54
C ARG A 841 -34.97 -12.74 -33.33
N ILE A 842 -34.42 -13.10 -32.18
CA ILE A 842 -34.43 -12.29 -30.95
C ILE A 842 -32.99 -12.05 -30.47
N ASP A 843 -32.52 -10.81 -30.51
CA ASP A 843 -31.23 -10.42 -29.95
C ASP A 843 -31.41 -9.84 -28.54
N PHE A 844 -30.54 -10.21 -27.60
CA PHE A 844 -30.54 -9.65 -26.25
C PHE A 844 -29.17 -9.77 -25.56
N VAL A 845 -28.91 -8.87 -24.62
CA VAL A 845 -27.76 -8.92 -23.71
C VAL A 845 -28.22 -9.51 -22.38
N TYR A 846 -27.44 -10.43 -21.79
CA TYR A 846 -27.67 -10.93 -20.44
C TYR A 846 -26.48 -10.62 -19.53
N LYS A 847 -26.78 -10.06 -18.34
CA LYS A 847 -25.82 -9.62 -17.32
C LYS A 847 -26.20 -10.09 -15.92
N SER A 848 -25.21 -10.24 -15.04
CA SER A 848 -25.39 -10.63 -13.63
C SER A 848 -24.83 -9.53 -12.71
N PRO A 849 -25.65 -8.57 -12.23
CA PRO A 849 -25.19 -7.35 -11.54
C PRO A 849 -24.52 -7.52 -10.16
N GLY A 850 -24.18 -8.75 -9.74
CA GLY A 850 -23.66 -9.05 -8.40
C GLY A 850 -22.48 -10.03 -8.36
N SER A 851 -21.78 -10.23 -9.48
CA SER A 851 -20.54 -11.03 -9.51
C SER A 851 -19.36 -10.17 -9.06
N LEU A 852 -18.59 -10.63 -8.07
CA LEU A 852 -17.35 -10.01 -7.59
C LEU A 852 -16.14 -10.26 -8.50
N ALA A 853 -16.26 -11.15 -9.48
CA ALA A 853 -15.31 -11.30 -10.59
C ALA A 853 -15.89 -10.59 -11.81
N GLU A 854 -15.09 -9.72 -12.45
CA GLU A 854 -15.30 -8.93 -13.67
C GLU A 854 -16.74 -8.82 -14.22
N ASN A 855 -17.22 -7.58 -14.40
CA ASN A 855 -18.57 -7.26 -14.85
C ASN A 855 -18.87 -7.82 -16.25
N PHE A 856 -19.39 -9.03 -16.27
CA PHE A 856 -19.56 -9.83 -17.47
C PHE A 856 -20.96 -9.69 -18.10
N PHE A 857 -21.00 -9.57 -19.43
CA PHE A 857 -22.21 -9.63 -20.26
C PHE A 857 -22.07 -10.65 -21.39
N THR A 858 -23.17 -11.35 -21.69
CA THR A 858 -23.28 -12.21 -22.89
C THR A 858 -24.02 -11.46 -24.00
N LYS A 859 -23.54 -11.53 -25.24
CA LYS A 859 -24.33 -11.15 -26.42
C LYS A 859 -25.01 -12.40 -26.98
N ASN A 860 -26.33 -12.41 -27.04
CA ASN A 860 -27.12 -13.57 -27.41
C ASN A 860 -28.04 -13.29 -28.59
N THR A 861 -28.14 -14.28 -29.49
CA THR A 861 -29.09 -14.30 -30.60
C THR A 861 -29.86 -15.61 -30.57
N LEU A 862 -31.17 -15.54 -30.33
CA LEU A 862 -32.08 -16.67 -30.42
C LEU A 862 -32.67 -16.72 -31.83
N LEU A 863 -32.49 -17.83 -32.53
CA LEU A 863 -33.01 -18.10 -33.86
C LEU A 863 -34.13 -19.14 -33.75
N ILE A 864 -35.33 -18.79 -34.22
CA ILE A 864 -36.48 -19.66 -34.34
C ILE A 864 -36.67 -19.93 -35.84
N GLU A 865 -36.40 -21.15 -36.30
CA GLU A 865 -36.29 -21.51 -37.71
C GLU A 865 -37.02 -22.83 -37.99
N MET A 866 -37.38 -23.11 -39.25
CA MET A 866 -38.00 -24.38 -39.62
C MET A 866 -37.07 -25.57 -39.34
N GLY A 867 -37.65 -26.65 -38.81
CA GLY A 867 -37.01 -27.91 -38.50
C GLY A 867 -36.84 -28.82 -39.73
N ALA A 868 -36.42 -30.06 -39.48
CA ALA A 868 -36.14 -31.03 -40.55
C ALA A 868 -37.39 -31.75 -41.10
N GLU A 869 -38.54 -31.63 -40.42
CA GLU A 869 -39.85 -32.18 -40.83
C GLU A 869 -40.78 -31.02 -41.23
N GLU A 870 -41.64 -31.22 -42.24
CA GLU A 870 -42.63 -30.22 -42.67
C GLU A 870 -43.53 -29.79 -41.48
N ASP A 871 -43.74 -28.49 -41.32
CA ASP A 871 -44.49 -27.81 -40.23
C ASP A 871 -43.90 -27.79 -38.80
N GLU A 872 -42.67 -28.28 -38.58
CA GLU A 872 -42.00 -28.24 -37.26
C GLU A 872 -41.03 -27.03 -37.15
N MET A 873 -41.04 -26.32 -36.02
CA MET A 873 -40.09 -25.23 -35.70
C MET A 873 -39.05 -25.68 -34.66
N SER A 874 -37.81 -25.21 -34.82
CA SER A 874 -36.68 -25.46 -33.93
C SER A 874 -36.06 -24.16 -33.41
N VAL A 875 -35.42 -24.22 -32.25
CA VAL A 875 -34.83 -23.04 -31.59
C VAL A 875 -33.35 -23.24 -31.33
N ARG A 876 -32.54 -22.30 -31.83
CA ARG A 876 -31.08 -22.26 -31.65
C ARG A 876 -30.68 -20.98 -30.91
N LEU A 877 -29.74 -21.10 -29.98
CA LEU A 877 -29.14 -19.96 -29.27
C LEU A 877 -27.69 -19.81 -29.70
N ARG A 878 -27.33 -18.66 -30.26
CA ARG A 878 -25.96 -18.22 -30.50
C ARG A 878 -25.53 -17.30 -29.35
N CYS A 879 -24.42 -17.62 -28.69
CA CYS A 879 -23.93 -16.87 -27.54
C CYS A 879 -22.45 -16.51 -27.72
N SER A 880 -22.13 -15.22 -27.76
CA SER A 880 -20.75 -14.72 -27.76
C SER A 880 -20.34 -14.42 -26.32
N ALA A 881 -19.57 -15.32 -25.72
CA ALA A 881 -19.21 -15.34 -24.30
C ALA A 881 -18.12 -16.38 -24.00
N ASP A 882 -17.49 -16.32 -22.83
CA ASP A 882 -16.73 -17.46 -22.30
C ASP A 882 -17.65 -18.67 -22.01
N ARG A 883 -17.07 -19.87 -22.06
CA ARG A 883 -17.80 -21.15 -21.97
C ARG A 883 -18.69 -21.27 -20.74
N GLU A 884 -18.21 -20.84 -19.56
CA GLU A 884 -19.00 -20.93 -18.33
C GLU A 884 -20.26 -20.07 -18.41
N TRP A 885 -20.15 -18.91 -19.05
CA TRP A 885 -21.26 -17.98 -19.17
C TRP A 885 -22.21 -18.30 -20.32
N ALA A 886 -21.69 -18.86 -21.42
CA ALA A 886 -22.52 -19.49 -22.44
C ALA A 886 -23.39 -20.61 -21.83
N HIS A 887 -22.85 -21.38 -20.88
CA HIS A 887 -23.61 -22.39 -20.14
C HIS A 887 -24.75 -21.78 -19.31
N VAL A 888 -24.48 -20.65 -18.63
CA VAL A 888 -25.48 -19.95 -17.81
C VAL A 888 -26.60 -19.37 -18.67
N ALA A 889 -26.26 -18.66 -19.76
CA ALA A 889 -27.22 -18.11 -20.71
C ALA A 889 -28.05 -19.23 -21.38
N GLY A 890 -27.40 -20.31 -21.82
CA GLY A 890 -28.07 -21.49 -22.37
C GLY A 890 -29.02 -22.17 -21.38
N SER A 891 -28.61 -22.28 -20.12
CA SER A 891 -29.45 -22.82 -19.05
C SER A 891 -30.70 -21.97 -18.78
N LEU A 892 -30.57 -20.64 -18.84
CA LEU A 892 -31.68 -19.70 -18.68
C LEU A 892 -32.73 -19.88 -19.80
N ILE A 893 -32.29 -19.84 -21.06
CA ILE A 893 -33.18 -19.98 -22.22
C ILE A 893 -33.84 -21.36 -22.24
N ARG A 894 -33.09 -22.42 -21.91
CA ARG A 894 -33.64 -23.78 -21.79
C ARG A 894 -34.69 -23.86 -20.68
N MET A 895 -34.47 -23.23 -19.52
CA MET A 895 -35.45 -23.19 -18.43
C MET A 895 -36.75 -22.48 -18.85
N ILE A 896 -36.64 -21.31 -19.51
CA ILE A 896 -37.80 -20.55 -20.00
C ILE A 896 -38.58 -21.38 -21.02
N SER A 897 -37.88 -21.99 -21.97
CA SER A 897 -38.49 -22.82 -23.02
C SER A 897 -39.16 -24.09 -22.46
N MET A 898 -38.54 -24.73 -21.47
CA MET A 898 -39.14 -25.86 -20.78
C MET A 898 -40.42 -25.46 -20.02
N ARG A 899 -40.42 -24.30 -19.34
CA ARG A 899 -41.63 -23.79 -18.66
C ARG A 899 -42.78 -23.59 -19.64
N TRP A 900 -42.52 -22.98 -20.78
CA TRP A 900 -43.52 -22.85 -21.84
C TRP A 900 -44.10 -24.22 -22.23
N SER A 901 -43.24 -25.20 -22.51
CA SER A 901 -43.67 -26.56 -22.89
C SER A 901 -44.52 -27.26 -21.82
N THR A 902 -44.23 -27.03 -20.53
CA THR A 902 -45.00 -27.61 -19.41
C THR A 902 -46.34 -26.91 -19.17
N THR A 903 -46.42 -25.61 -19.43
CA THR A 903 -47.66 -24.83 -19.25
C THR A 903 -48.73 -25.24 -20.26
N LYS A 904 -48.29 -25.75 -21.42
CA LYS A 904 -49.13 -26.24 -22.52
C LYS A 904 -49.72 -27.63 -22.29
N ARG A 905 -49.18 -28.42 -21.36
CA ARG A 905 -49.61 -29.81 -21.05
C ARG A 905 -50.65 -29.91 -19.93
N ALA A 906 -51.13 -28.81 -19.36
CA ALA A 906 -52.26 -28.85 -18.44
C ALA A 906 -53.54 -29.09 -19.26
N PRO A 907 -54.24 -30.23 -19.12
CA PRO A 907 -55.55 -30.40 -19.74
C PRO A 907 -56.50 -29.41 -19.08
N THR A 908 -57.24 -28.67 -19.89
CA THR A 908 -58.53 -28.11 -19.51
C THR A 908 -59.48 -29.25 -19.21
N ASP A 909 -59.56 -29.64 -17.94
CA ASP A 909 -60.72 -30.35 -17.38
C ASP A 909 -61.04 -29.76 -16.01
N ARG A 910 -62.34 -29.67 -15.76
CA ARG A 910 -63.00 -29.08 -14.58
C ARG A 910 -62.56 -29.66 -13.24
#